data_AF-A0AA39XSL3-F1
#
_entry.id   AF-A0AA39XSL3-F1
#
_cell.length_a   1.000
_cell.length_b   1.000
_cell.length_c   1.000
_cell.angle_alpha   90.00
_cell.angle_beta   90.00
_cell.angle_gamma   90.00
#
_symmetry.space_group_name_H-M   'P 1'
#
loop_
_entity.id
_entity.type
_entity.pdbx_description
1 polymer ?
#
loop_
_entity_poly.entity_id
_entity_poly.type
_entity_poly.pdbx_seq_one_letter_code
_entity_poly.pdbx_strand_id
1 'polypeptide(L)'
;MAQASGLPFPAVTGNVKTKNLAAPVQFVTEKSRQLLASISELVTPGSNSSSSNQSTTPTPQEDDTHHNERPRLTVTEEEVLQHINAHKKFRLPDVEGVEVADLPSFDEFTQYGKVTDDSQRELWSKEVSRLVSVVTSRDPLTFCGSQDLAVDSIKAYETFTNLADRFLQALGIVSYDGECLLAEHDPDLCQVGPLERSRVTLSFICNKEEDGDNDDDDPPAIRLEDLFAFIDHCTAVLARILYAHAESKEAAHRMLSHVAKISAKAKVVSVNPEDSARISIDTGISEAELAALHKSSENPRRNADAGQGWWAALGLDAGVAATPGRGGDWSFGHDAPDRTLDLSSKKGALRHVYFSQCAVSRFGLIEVLMHIIVRVRGSSRLVRASYSSHEISAIVYTTGFGSFQTLVFQDRDNNFDGSSDQAMVDSASHAFGLLNDTVRHIKETSTRAAVSSGNDSEEESVGNQMTWAYVVYGDSELKEKSSTIGLLAQERVDLRSMSDVISVLVPLLFVSPMLVRHVNMALEAVSAVEQQYVPQQGPDKKPRRDPPPRYAASFCLDTREHRDAQSRLGEKDSKSLSHSLIRRNGLFSGKGVTQIGRVNTDIADPSGWGRDRRAAEERKAAVAQIHKNQAELDAAKEIMKTWVLEEKGVMVTCKLYVSAIMAACTLLTVGGIVVGITVGERISGVDPFNITTYCWVLAAFLVLVAKSVRVHEWPWNDFLRGRVLCKSVSELSSVTGMHAQLIIAYLLECEDTSFLETRGPFHIVFPRKADDGFSIDEPLSMWTLLLSGLIMIEVESSVGPSLVCLDLRKGTNHSEVKSRHAARSGDPNSLFLCCVRLQDQSIDIYSNEPRARLAYANGMSWSRAVGVYGNNKAVFV
;
A
#
# COMPACT_ATOMS: atom_id res chain seq x y z
N MET A 1 -22.40 -15.40 -41.60
CA MET A 1 -22.75 -15.23 -43.03
C MET A 1 -22.28 -13.84 -43.45
N ALA A 2 -21.44 -13.82 -44.47
CA ALA A 2 -20.70 -12.67 -44.99
C ALA A 2 -21.60 -11.63 -45.67
N GLN A 3 -21.19 -10.36 -45.71
CA GLN A 3 -20.54 -9.78 -46.90
C GLN A 3 -20.23 -8.28 -46.74
N ALA A 4 -19.09 -7.94 -47.33
CA ALA A 4 -18.46 -6.64 -47.42
C ALA A 4 -18.95 -5.80 -48.61
N SER A 5 -18.72 -4.49 -48.56
CA SER A 5 -18.39 -3.56 -49.66
C SER A 5 -18.32 -2.15 -49.04
N GLY A 6 -17.28 -1.32 -49.14
CA GLY A 6 -16.23 -1.17 -50.16
C GLY A 6 -16.55 0.05 -51.02
N LEU A 7 -15.64 1.07 -51.04
CA LEU A 7 -15.40 2.17 -52.01
C LEU A 7 -15.04 3.52 -51.30
N PRO A 8 -14.32 4.50 -51.93
CA PRO A 8 -12.87 4.50 -52.12
C PRO A 8 -12.17 5.85 -51.77
N PHE A 9 -10.84 5.83 -51.65
CA PHE A 9 -9.97 7.02 -51.60
C PHE A 9 -9.74 7.64 -52.99
N PRO A 10 -9.57 8.98 -53.12
CA PRO A 10 -8.95 9.59 -54.28
C PRO A 10 -7.45 9.82 -54.05
N ALA A 11 -6.64 9.39 -55.03
CA ALA A 11 -5.24 9.71 -55.18
C ALA A 11 -5.08 11.16 -55.66
N VAL A 12 -4.23 11.94 -54.99
CA VAL A 12 -3.73 13.23 -55.51
C VAL A 12 -2.22 13.09 -55.72
N THR A 13 -1.85 13.13 -57.00
CA THR A 13 -0.47 13.25 -57.48
C THR A 13 -0.11 14.74 -57.53
N GLY A 14 0.94 15.14 -56.83
CA GLY A 14 1.39 16.53 -56.75
C GLY A 14 2.91 16.64 -56.87
N ASN A 15 3.35 17.24 -57.95
CA ASN A 15 4.74 17.35 -58.42
C ASN A 15 5.71 18.05 -57.45
N VAL A 16 6.92 17.47 -57.42
CA VAL A 16 8.19 18.03 -56.93
C VAL A 16 8.46 19.43 -57.49
N LYS A 17 8.72 20.39 -56.60
CA LYS A 17 9.49 21.61 -56.90
C LYS A 17 10.59 21.79 -55.86
N THR A 18 11.80 21.42 -56.24
CA THR A 18 13.04 21.75 -55.54
C THR A 18 13.29 23.26 -55.58
N LYS A 19 13.41 23.89 -54.41
CA LYS A 19 14.09 25.18 -54.26
C LYS A 19 15.06 25.08 -53.09
N ASN A 20 16.33 24.96 -53.45
CA ASN A 20 17.47 25.26 -52.60
C ASN A 20 17.40 26.73 -52.16
N LEU A 21 17.41 26.98 -50.85
CA LEU A 21 18.01 28.18 -50.26
C LEU A 21 18.58 27.81 -48.90
N ALA A 22 19.91 27.92 -48.83
CA ALA A 22 20.74 27.66 -47.67
C ALA A 22 20.68 28.82 -46.66
N ALA A 23 20.94 28.48 -45.39
CA ALA A 23 21.04 29.31 -44.16
C ALA A 23 19.69 29.64 -43.47
N PRO A 24 19.55 29.42 -42.13
CA PRO A 24 20.53 29.81 -41.12
C PRO A 24 20.85 28.71 -40.06
N VAL A 25 22.04 28.10 -40.15
CA VAL A 25 22.59 27.19 -39.10
C VAL A 25 23.35 27.96 -38.00
N GLN A 26 23.58 29.27 -38.19
CA GLN A 26 24.39 30.09 -37.27
C GLN A 26 23.60 30.77 -36.14
N PHE A 27 22.27 30.91 -36.23
CA PHE A 27 21.47 31.55 -35.17
C PHE A 27 21.00 30.55 -34.09
N VAL A 28 20.85 29.26 -34.46
CA VAL A 28 20.50 28.16 -33.55
C VAL A 28 21.70 27.75 -32.69
N THR A 29 22.92 27.90 -33.20
CA THR A 29 24.17 27.49 -32.54
C THR A 29 24.56 28.36 -31.33
N GLU A 30 24.21 29.65 -31.34
CA GLU A 30 24.46 30.57 -30.23
C GLU A 30 23.47 30.32 -29.07
N LYS A 31 22.20 30.05 -29.40
CA LYS A 31 21.14 29.77 -28.42
C LYS A 31 21.37 28.43 -27.70
N SER A 32 21.86 27.40 -28.39
CA SER A 32 22.23 26.11 -27.77
C SER A 32 23.48 26.19 -26.87
N ARG A 33 24.42 27.11 -27.15
CA ARG A 33 25.59 27.35 -26.28
C ARG A 33 25.21 28.09 -25.00
N GLN A 34 24.33 29.10 -25.11
CA GLN A 34 23.76 29.77 -23.94
C GLN A 34 22.94 28.79 -23.08
N LEU A 35 22.20 27.86 -23.69
CA LEU A 35 21.42 26.84 -22.98
C LEU A 35 22.28 25.83 -22.20
N LEU A 36 23.39 25.35 -22.78
CA LEU A 36 24.32 24.43 -22.10
C LEU A 36 25.09 25.12 -20.95
N ALA A 37 25.34 26.44 -21.08
CA ALA A 37 25.89 27.24 -19.98
C ALA A 37 24.85 27.42 -18.85
N SER A 38 23.57 27.67 -19.18
CA SER A 38 22.48 27.75 -18.19
C SER A 38 22.22 26.41 -17.49
N ILE A 39 22.33 25.27 -18.18
CA ILE A 39 22.24 23.92 -17.57
C ILE A 39 23.38 23.68 -16.57
N SER A 40 24.56 24.26 -16.79
CA SER A 40 25.69 24.16 -15.84
C SER A 40 25.48 25.05 -14.60
N GLU A 41 24.89 26.24 -14.76
CA GLU A 41 24.60 27.18 -13.67
C GLU A 41 23.40 26.77 -12.81
N LEU A 42 22.35 26.17 -13.41
CA LEU A 42 21.13 25.71 -12.72
C LEU A 42 21.35 24.46 -11.82
N VAL A 43 22.52 23.81 -11.91
CA VAL A 43 22.89 22.64 -11.08
C VAL A 43 23.71 23.05 -9.85
N THR A 44 23.81 24.35 -9.54
CA THR A 44 24.49 24.83 -8.33
C THR A 44 23.50 25.02 -7.16
N PRO A 45 23.82 24.54 -5.94
CA PRO A 45 23.02 24.86 -4.76
C PRO A 45 23.26 26.31 -4.34
N GLY A 46 22.18 27.10 -4.24
CA GLY A 46 22.22 28.48 -3.76
C GLY A 46 22.53 28.55 -2.26
N SER A 47 23.81 28.73 -1.90
CA SER A 47 24.23 29.05 -0.54
C SER A 47 24.31 30.57 -0.32
N ASN A 48 23.26 31.17 0.25
CA ASN A 48 23.33 32.54 0.77
C ASN A 48 23.57 32.51 2.29
N SER A 49 24.83 32.58 2.71
CA SER A 49 25.20 32.86 4.10
C SER A 49 25.60 34.34 4.24
N SER A 50 24.68 35.15 4.77
CA SER A 50 25.00 36.49 5.24
C SER A 50 25.48 36.42 6.68
N SER A 51 26.70 36.88 6.90
CA SER A 51 27.37 36.93 8.19
C SER A 51 26.93 38.15 8.98
N SER A 52 26.34 37.94 10.15
CA SER A 52 26.31 38.94 11.22
C SER A 52 26.60 38.28 12.56
N ASN A 53 27.84 38.46 13.03
CA ASN A 53 28.26 38.14 14.38
C ASN A 53 27.46 38.96 15.39
N GLN A 54 26.76 38.30 16.32
CA GLN A 54 26.61 38.80 17.69
C GLN A 54 26.49 37.62 18.65
N SER A 55 27.50 37.52 19.52
CA SER A 55 27.65 36.56 20.59
C SER A 55 26.72 36.94 21.75
N THR A 56 25.77 36.08 22.07
CA THR A 56 25.16 36.01 23.41
C THR A 56 24.74 34.56 23.68
N THR A 57 25.41 33.97 24.67
CA THR A 57 25.15 32.66 25.25
C THR A 57 23.70 32.53 25.73
N PRO A 58 23.07 31.35 25.56
CA PRO A 58 22.20 30.86 26.62
C PRO A 58 22.44 29.39 26.99
N THR A 59 22.22 29.19 28.29
CA THR A 59 22.21 28.01 29.15
C THR A 59 21.48 26.80 28.54
N PRO A 60 21.93 25.55 28.78
CA PRO A 60 21.24 24.36 28.30
C PRO A 60 19.98 24.12 29.14
N GLN A 61 18.84 24.03 28.47
CA GLN A 61 17.60 23.48 29.03
C GLN A 61 17.39 22.13 28.32
N GLU A 62 17.52 21.05 29.10
CA GLU A 62 17.28 19.66 28.69
C GLU A 62 15.85 19.50 28.18
N ASP A 63 15.70 19.07 26.93
CA ASP A 63 14.47 18.49 26.41
C ASP A 63 14.81 17.07 25.92
N ASP A 64 14.64 16.12 26.84
CA ASP A 64 14.91 14.69 26.64
C ASP A 64 13.78 14.05 25.80
N THR A 65 13.88 14.15 24.48
CA THR A 65 13.28 13.19 23.55
C THR A 65 14.37 12.32 22.95
N HIS A 66 14.88 11.37 23.75
CA HIS A 66 15.70 10.28 23.26
C HIS A 66 14.89 9.39 22.30
N HIS A 67 14.97 9.68 21.00
CA HIS A 67 14.69 8.70 19.96
C HIS A 67 15.79 7.64 20.02
N ASN A 68 15.41 6.38 20.21
CA ASN A 68 16.32 5.24 20.09
C ASN A 68 16.68 5.08 18.60
N GLU A 69 17.66 5.86 18.13
CA GLU A 69 18.02 5.90 16.72
C GLU A 69 18.89 4.71 16.34
N ARG A 70 18.42 3.98 15.32
CA ARG A 70 19.15 2.89 14.67
C ARG A 70 20.52 3.39 14.16
N PRO A 71 21.60 2.60 14.24
CA PRO A 71 22.87 2.95 13.61
C PRO A 71 22.67 3.07 12.09
N ARG A 72 22.85 4.29 11.55
CA ARG A 72 22.68 4.56 10.12
C ARG A 72 23.80 3.91 9.31
N LEU A 73 23.46 3.38 8.14
CA LEU A 73 24.43 2.87 7.18
C LEU A 73 25.30 4.03 6.69
N THR A 74 26.60 4.05 6.99
CA THR A 74 27.48 5.10 6.42
C THR A 74 27.55 4.94 4.90
N VAL A 75 27.19 5.99 4.15
CA VAL A 75 27.28 6.06 2.69
C VAL A 75 28.22 7.19 2.30
N THR A 76 29.11 6.94 1.35
CA THR A 76 30.07 7.92 0.83
C THR A 76 29.90 8.14 -0.66
N GLU A 77 30.25 9.34 -1.15
CA GLU A 77 30.14 9.67 -2.58
C GLU A 77 31.08 8.78 -3.42
N GLU A 78 32.27 8.49 -2.91
CA GLU A 78 33.28 7.69 -3.59
C GLU A 78 32.81 6.25 -3.84
N GLU A 79 32.14 5.64 -2.85
CA GLU A 79 31.62 4.27 -2.97
C GLU A 79 30.45 4.20 -3.98
N VAL A 80 29.57 5.21 -4.00
CA VAL A 80 28.48 5.27 -4.99
C VAL A 80 29.04 5.53 -6.40
N LEU A 81 30.06 6.39 -6.53
CA LEU A 81 30.74 6.63 -7.81
C LEU A 81 31.48 5.40 -8.33
N GLN A 82 32.01 4.56 -7.44
CA GLN A 82 32.61 3.28 -7.82
C GLN A 82 31.56 2.38 -8.50
N HIS A 83 30.34 2.34 -7.97
CA HIS A 83 29.21 1.60 -8.56
C HIS A 83 28.79 2.15 -9.92
N ILE A 84 28.72 3.47 -10.10
CA ILE A 84 28.46 4.09 -11.41
C ILE A 84 29.49 3.65 -12.46
N ASN A 85 30.76 3.57 -12.04
CA ASN A 85 31.89 3.21 -12.88
C ASN A 85 32.13 1.69 -12.99
N ALA A 86 31.25 0.85 -12.45
CA ALA A 86 31.40 -0.61 -12.47
C ALA A 86 31.55 -1.19 -13.89
N HIS A 87 30.95 -0.54 -14.90
CA HIS A 87 31.09 -0.90 -16.31
C HIS A 87 32.54 -0.84 -16.83
N LYS A 88 33.38 0.03 -16.24
CA LYS A 88 34.79 0.14 -16.65
C LYS A 88 35.61 -1.04 -16.14
N LYS A 89 35.32 -1.49 -14.92
CA LYS A 89 36.05 -2.54 -14.21
C LYS A 89 35.10 -3.26 -13.25
N PHE A 90 34.56 -4.38 -13.70
CA PHE A 90 33.70 -5.21 -12.87
C PHE A 90 34.48 -6.40 -12.30
N ARG A 91 34.33 -6.62 -10.99
CA ARG A 91 34.96 -7.71 -10.23
C ARG A 91 34.02 -8.21 -9.14
N LEU A 92 34.06 -9.52 -8.87
CA LEU A 92 33.45 -10.11 -7.68
C LEU A 92 34.52 -10.39 -6.63
N PRO A 93 34.24 -10.16 -5.33
CA PRO A 93 35.20 -10.42 -4.25
C PRO A 93 35.72 -11.87 -4.24
N ASP A 94 34.85 -12.84 -4.56
CA ASP A 94 35.16 -14.28 -4.46
C ASP A 94 35.81 -14.86 -5.73
N VAL A 95 35.95 -14.08 -6.81
CA VAL A 95 36.57 -14.50 -8.06
C VAL A 95 37.92 -13.80 -8.22
N GLU A 96 38.92 -14.26 -7.48
CA GLU A 96 40.27 -13.69 -7.51
C GLU A 96 40.88 -13.71 -8.93
N GLY A 97 41.40 -12.55 -9.36
CA GLY A 97 42.19 -12.41 -10.58
C GLY A 97 41.41 -12.34 -11.89
N VAL A 98 40.06 -12.31 -11.86
CA VAL A 98 39.24 -12.15 -13.08
C VAL A 98 38.52 -10.81 -13.04
N GLU A 99 38.92 -9.91 -13.93
CA GLU A 99 38.27 -8.63 -14.18
C GLU A 99 37.66 -8.64 -15.58
N VAL A 100 36.44 -8.10 -15.69
CA VAL A 100 35.85 -7.77 -16.98
C VAL A 100 35.94 -6.27 -17.15
N ALA A 101 36.81 -5.86 -18.07
CA ALA A 101 36.76 -4.54 -18.71
C ALA A 101 35.90 -4.67 -19.99
N ASP A 102 35.42 -3.54 -20.51
CA ASP A 102 34.61 -3.45 -21.73
C ASP A 102 33.14 -3.90 -21.56
N LEU A 103 32.49 -3.49 -20.46
CA LEU A 103 31.04 -3.63 -20.31
C LEU A 103 30.34 -2.35 -20.79
N PRO A 104 29.17 -2.45 -21.45
CA PRO A 104 28.37 -1.29 -21.80
C PRO A 104 27.83 -0.62 -20.54
N SER A 105 27.77 0.71 -20.52
CA SER A 105 27.17 1.43 -19.39
C SER A 105 25.66 1.52 -19.57
N PHE A 106 24.92 0.97 -18.62
CA PHE A 106 23.50 1.30 -18.47
C PHE A 106 23.31 2.80 -18.27
N ASP A 107 22.23 3.29 -18.88
CA ASP A 107 21.76 4.68 -18.83
C ASP A 107 22.80 5.71 -19.29
N GLU A 108 23.64 5.32 -20.25
CA GLU A 108 24.45 6.26 -21.02
C GLU A 108 23.56 7.21 -21.85
N PHE A 109 24.01 8.46 -21.98
CA PHE A 109 23.29 9.52 -22.69
C PHE A 109 24.19 10.43 -23.54
N THR A 110 25.40 9.98 -23.85
CA THR A 110 26.34 10.66 -24.79
C THR A 110 25.75 10.80 -26.19
N GLN A 111 24.87 9.89 -26.60
CA GLN A 111 24.13 9.95 -27.86
C GLN A 111 23.07 11.06 -27.91
N TYR A 112 22.66 11.59 -26.76
CA TYR A 112 21.61 12.60 -26.66
C TYR A 112 22.20 13.99 -26.50
N GLY A 113 21.86 14.89 -27.43
CA GLY A 113 22.42 16.23 -27.46
C GLY A 113 23.93 16.24 -27.75
N LYS A 114 24.59 17.36 -27.44
CA LYS A 114 26.05 17.51 -27.60
C LYS A 114 26.78 17.19 -26.29
N VAL A 115 26.38 16.12 -25.61
CA VAL A 115 26.97 15.71 -24.33
C VAL A 115 28.23 14.90 -24.58
N THR A 116 29.36 15.32 -24.00
CA THR A 116 30.61 14.56 -24.05
C THR A 116 30.71 13.59 -22.88
N ASP A 117 31.59 12.59 -22.97
CA ASP A 117 31.87 11.66 -21.86
C ASP A 117 32.27 12.38 -20.57
N ASP A 118 33.00 13.49 -20.69
CA ASP A 118 33.39 14.33 -19.55
C ASP A 118 32.17 14.98 -18.90
N SER A 119 31.27 15.56 -19.71
CA SER A 119 30.02 16.13 -19.21
C SER A 119 29.11 15.07 -18.58
N GLN A 120 29.02 13.87 -19.15
CA GLN A 120 28.26 12.77 -18.55
C GLN A 120 28.81 12.40 -17.16
N ARG A 121 30.12 12.26 -17.02
CA ARG A 121 30.76 11.97 -15.72
C ARG A 121 30.50 13.07 -14.70
N GLU A 122 30.59 14.33 -15.12
CA GLU A 122 30.32 15.47 -14.26
C GLU A 122 28.86 15.47 -13.78
N LEU A 123 27.91 15.22 -14.68
CA LEU A 123 26.48 15.14 -14.36
C LEU A 123 26.17 13.98 -13.41
N TRP A 124 26.72 12.79 -13.64
CA TRP A 124 26.59 11.67 -12.69
C TRP A 124 27.17 12.01 -11.32
N SER A 125 28.34 12.66 -11.26
CA SER A 125 28.93 13.09 -9.99
C SER A 125 28.03 14.08 -9.24
N LYS A 126 27.47 15.06 -9.95
CA LYS A 126 26.54 16.04 -9.38
C LYS A 126 25.28 15.36 -8.82
N GLU A 127 24.70 14.41 -9.55
CA GLU A 127 23.55 13.64 -9.06
C GLU A 127 23.90 12.76 -7.85
N VAL A 128 25.08 12.13 -7.82
CA VAL A 128 25.53 11.36 -6.65
C VAL A 128 25.67 12.26 -5.43
N SER A 129 26.38 13.39 -5.52
CA SER A 129 26.53 14.31 -4.39
C SER A 129 25.17 14.83 -3.90
N ARG A 130 24.24 15.11 -4.82
CA ARG A 130 22.86 15.48 -4.48
C ARG A 130 22.14 14.37 -3.71
N LEU A 131 22.14 13.13 -4.20
CA LEU A 131 21.44 12.03 -3.54
C LEU A 131 22.08 11.64 -2.21
N VAL A 132 23.42 11.63 -2.11
CA VAL A 132 24.15 11.34 -0.87
C VAL A 132 23.85 12.43 0.18
N SER A 133 23.85 13.72 -0.20
CA SER A 133 23.45 14.80 0.72
C SER A 133 22.00 14.66 1.16
N VAL A 134 21.08 14.26 0.27
CA VAL A 134 19.67 14.04 0.58
C VAL A 134 19.47 12.92 1.61
N VAL A 135 20.15 11.78 1.48
CA VAL A 135 19.95 10.62 2.38
C VAL A 135 20.72 10.75 3.70
N THR A 136 21.78 11.56 3.73
CA THR A 136 22.54 11.85 4.95
C THR A 136 21.91 12.98 5.76
N SER A 137 21.29 13.96 5.11
CA SER A 137 20.55 15.05 5.75
C SER A 137 19.26 14.56 6.43
N ARG A 138 18.86 15.27 7.51
CA ARG A 138 17.56 15.13 8.18
C ARG A 138 16.57 16.19 7.77
N ASP A 139 16.97 17.10 6.89
CA ASP A 139 16.15 18.25 6.53
C ASP A 139 14.89 17.77 5.80
N PRO A 140 13.72 18.35 6.07
CA PRO A 140 12.50 18.05 5.33
C PRO A 140 12.70 18.22 3.82
N LEU A 141 12.15 17.31 3.01
CA LEU A 141 12.22 17.44 1.56
C LEU A 141 11.09 18.36 1.08
N THR A 142 11.46 19.52 0.56
CA THR A 142 10.53 20.43 -0.09
C THR A 142 10.84 20.55 -1.58
N PHE A 143 9.81 20.70 -2.38
CA PHE A 143 9.90 21.08 -3.78
C PHE A 143 9.80 22.61 -3.86
N CYS A 144 10.64 23.21 -4.70
CA CYS A 144 10.66 24.65 -4.95
C CYS A 144 10.49 24.88 -6.45
N GLY A 145 9.29 25.29 -6.85
CA GLY A 145 8.98 25.64 -8.24
C GLY A 145 9.16 27.13 -8.53
N SER A 146 8.98 27.49 -9.80
CA SER A 146 8.93 28.85 -10.29
C SER A 146 7.68 29.60 -9.82
N GLN A 147 7.58 30.88 -10.21
CA GLN A 147 6.43 31.72 -9.90
C GLN A 147 5.10 31.16 -10.42
N ASP A 148 5.14 30.35 -11.48
CA ASP A 148 3.94 29.72 -12.07
C ASP A 148 3.35 28.64 -11.13
N LEU A 149 4.12 28.19 -10.14
CA LEU A 149 3.75 27.22 -9.10
C LEU A 149 3.63 27.86 -7.70
N ALA A 150 3.66 29.21 -7.63
CA ALA A 150 3.58 29.94 -6.37
C ALA A 150 2.18 29.91 -5.73
N VAL A 151 1.14 29.63 -6.51
CA VAL A 151 -0.25 29.49 -6.07
C VAL A 151 -0.80 28.15 -6.53
N ASP A 152 -1.59 27.47 -5.70
CA ASP A 152 -2.26 26.21 -6.01
C ASP A 152 -3.51 26.39 -6.91
N SER A 153 -3.32 27.00 -8.08
CA SER A 153 -4.39 27.28 -9.04
C SER A 153 -4.65 26.11 -10.01
N ILE A 154 -5.78 26.14 -10.71
CA ILE A 154 -6.08 25.17 -11.79
C ILE A 154 -4.97 25.17 -12.86
N LYS A 155 -4.46 26.36 -13.24
CA LYS A 155 -3.35 26.49 -14.20
C LYS A 155 -2.07 25.84 -13.67
N ALA A 156 -1.78 25.97 -12.38
CA ALA A 156 -0.63 25.31 -11.77
C ALA A 156 -0.77 23.78 -11.80
N TYR A 157 -1.99 23.23 -11.67
CA TYR A 157 -2.24 21.79 -11.84
C TYR A 157 -2.04 21.33 -13.29
N GLU A 158 -2.40 22.14 -14.28
CA GLU A 158 -2.12 21.86 -15.69
C GLU A 158 -0.62 21.87 -15.95
N THR A 159 0.10 22.87 -15.45
CA THR A 159 1.58 22.91 -15.50
C THR A 159 2.17 21.67 -14.84
N PHE A 160 1.71 21.30 -13.64
CA PHE A 160 2.19 20.12 -12.94
C PHE A 160 1.90 18.81 -13.70
N THR A 161 0.73 18.69 -14.33
CA THR A 161 0.41 17.56 -15.21
C THR A 161 1.34 17.51 -16.42
N ASN A 162 1.67 18.65 -17.02
CA ASN A 162 2.62 18.74 -18.13
C ASN A 162 4.04 18.34 -17.69
N LEU A 163 4.48 18.72 -16.49
CA LEU A 163 5.74 18.26 -15.90
C LEU A 163 5.75 16.73 -15.76
N ALA A 164 4.66 16.15 -15.25
CA ALA A 164 4.50 14.70 -15.11
C ALA A 164 4.52 14.00 -16.49
N ASP A 165 3.82 14.52 -17.49
CA ASP A 165 3.82 13.97 -18.85
C ASP A 165 5.21 13.99 -19.48
N ARG A 166 5.95 15.08 -19.31
CA ARG A 166 7.32 15.20 -19.81
C ARG A 166 8.28 14.25 -19.10
N PHE A 167 8.13 14.05 -17.80
CA PHE A 167 8.91 13.07 -17.07
C PHE A 167 8.55 11.63 -17.47
N LEU A 168 7.27 11.34 -17.71
CA LEU A 168 6.81 10.04 -18.22
C LEU A 168 7.46 9.69 -19.58
N GLN A 169 7.51 10.66 -20.49
CA GLN A 169 8.19 10.53 -21.79
C GLN A 169 9.68 10.21 -21.60
N ALA A 170 10.36 10.95 -20.72
CA ALA A 170 11.77 10.73 -20.42
C ALA A 170 12.02 9.34 -19.82
N LEU A 171 11.18 8.89 -18.89
CA LEU A 171 11.26 7.53 -18.34
C LEU A 171 10.98 6.45 -19.40
N GLY A 172 10.13 6.74 -20.38
CA GLY A 172 9.90 5.86 -21.53
C GLY A 172 11.18 5.65 -22.35
N ILE A 173 11.93 6.72 -22.63
CA ILE A 173 13.22 6.66 -23.34
C ILE A 173 14.26 5.89 -22.51
N VAL A 174 14.36 6.21 -21.21
CA VAL A 174 15.25 5.49 -20.27
C VAL A 174 14.92 3.99 -20.24
N SER A 175 13.62 3.66 -20.20
CA SER A 175 13.13 2.28 -20.20
C SER A 175 13.46 1.56 -21.51
N TYR A 176 13.20 2.18 -22.66
CA TYR A 176 13.46 1.59 -23.97
C TYR A 176 14.96 1.30 -24.17
N ASP A 177 15.82 2.29 -23.93
CA ASP A 177 17.26 2.15 -24.17
C ASP A 177 17.90 1.01 -23.38
N GLY A 178 17.54 0.87 -22.10
CA GLY A 178 18.12 -0.20 -21.29
C GLY A 178 17.57 -1.59 -21.63
N GLU A 179 16.32 -1.70 -22.10
CA GLU A 179 15.82 -2.98 -22.62
C GLU A 179 16.45 -3.33 -23.98
N CYS A 180 16.74 -2.35 -24.84
CA CYS A 180 17.51 -2.57 -26.07
C CYS A 180 18.94 -3.04 -25.77
N LEU A 181 19.60 -2.42 -24.79
CA LEU A 181 20.93 -2.83 -24.34
C LEU A 181 20.93 -4.27 -23.81
N LEU A 182 19.91 -4.67 -23.06
CA LEU A 182 19.73 -6.06 -22.64
C LEU A 182 19.45 -6.98 -23.84
N ALA A 183 18.60 -6.58 -24.78
CA ALA A 183 18.32 -7.36 -25.98
C ALA A 183 19.59 -7.61 -26.83
N GLU A 184 20.54 -6.67 -26.86
CA GLU A 184 21.80 -6.80 -27.58
C GLU A 184 22.82 -7.68 -26.85
N HIS A 185 22.97 -7.51 -25.53
CA HIS A 185 24.09 -8.10 -24.80
C HIS A 185 23.73 -9.29 -23.90
N ASP A 186 22.48 -9.37 -23.42
CA ASP A 186 21.98 -10.48 -22.60
C ASP A 186 20.44 -10.67 -22.81
N PRO A 187 20.03 -11.29 -23.94
CA PRO A 187 18.63 -11.40 -24.33
C PRO A 187 17.75 -12.17 -23.33
N ASP A 188 18.35 -12.97 -22.45
CA ASP A 188 17.63 -13.75 -21.45
C ASP A 188 17.10 -12.88 -20.31
N LEU A 189 17.73 -11.72 -20.06
CA LEU A 189 17.32 -10.74 -19.07
C LEU A 189 16.40 -9.65 -19.64
N CYS A 190 16.34 -9.52 -20.96
CA CYS A 190 15.50 -8.53 -21.65
C CYS A 190 14.01 -8.81 -21.44
N GLN A 191 13.24 -7.79 -21.06
CA GLN A 191 11.79 -7.92 -20.92
C GLN A 191 11.06 -7.33 -22.13
N VAL A 192 10.45 -8.21 -22.93
CA VAL A 192 9.73 -7.83 -24.16
C VAL A 192 8.55 -6.90 -23.85
N GLY A 193 7.81 -7.12 -22.76
CA GLY A 193 6.65 -6.30 -22.40
C GLY A 193 6.97 -4.82 -22.15
N PRO A 194 7.88 -4.47 -21.22
CA PRO A 194 8.39 -3.11 -21.04
C PRO A 194 8.97 -2.51 -22.32
N LEU A 195 9.75 -3.29 -23.09
CA LEU A 195 10.34 -2.84 -24.35
C LEU A 195 9.27 -2.41 -25.37
N GLU A 196 8.23 -3.22 -25.56
CA GLU A 196 7.10 -2.90 -26.45
C GLU A 196 6.31 -1.68 -25.96
N ARG A 197 5.97 -1.64 -24.66
CA ARG A 197 5.25 -0.50 -24.08
C ARG A 197 6.01 0.81 -24.27
N SER A 198 7.31 0.79 -24.05
CA SER A 198 8.17 1.96 -24.23
C SER A 198 8.29 2.33 -25.71
N ARG A 199 8.43 1.37 -26.62
CA ARG A 199 8.44 1.63 -28.09
C ARG A 199 7.18 2.31 -28.57
N VAL A 200 6.00 1.86 -28.11
CA VAL A 200 4.71 2.48 -28.44
C VAL A 200 4.67 3.92 -27.95
N THR A 201 5.17 4.17 -26.73
CA THR A 201 5.26 5.52 -26.16
C THR A 201 6.18 6.41 -26.98
N LEU A 202 7.36 5.93 -27.37
CA LEU A 202 8.32 6.69 -28.17
C LEU A 202 7.79 6.98 -29.58
N SER A 203 7.12 6.00 -30.21
CA SER A 203 6.49 6.20 -31.52
C SER A 203 5.40 7.26 -31.46
N PHE A 204 4.61 7.29 -30.38
CA PHE A 204 3.62 8.34 -30.15
C PHE A 204 4.27 9.72 -29.97
N ILE A 205 5.42 9.80 -29.28
CA ILE A 205 6.18 11.06 -29.15
C ILE A 205 6.66 11.54 -30.52
N CYS A 206 7.22 10.65 -31.34
CA CYS A 206 7.75 10.99 -32.66
C CYS A 206 6.68 11.45 -33.67
N ASN A 207 5.46 10.94 -33.56
CA ASN A 207 4.37 11.21 -34.52
C ASN A 207 3.49 12.41 -34.14
N LYS A 208 3.79 13.09 -33.03
CA LYS A 208 2.97 14.20 -32.50
C LYS A 208 2.89 15.41 -33.44
N GLU A 209 3.81 15.53 -34.40
CA GLU A 209 3.84 16.62 -35.40
C GLU A 209 2.97 16.36 -36.66
N GLU A 210 2.54 15.12 -36.94
CA GLU A 210 1.84 14.80 -38.20
C GLU A 210 0.30 14.91 -38.13
N ASP A 211 -0.28 14.92 -36.93
CA ASP A 211 -1.73 15.03 -36.70
C ASP A 211 -2.19 16.50 -36.58
N GLY A 212 -2.04 17.26 -37.68
CA GLY A 212 -2.89 18.41 -38.05
C GLY A 212 -2.99 19.63 -37.12
N ASP A 213 -2.48 20.76 -37.62
CA ASP A 213 -2.76 22.16 -37.24
C ASP A 213 -4.26 22.51 -37.15
N ASN A 214 -5.00 22.04 -36.14
CA ASN A 214 -6.30 22.60 -35.74
C ASN A 214 -6.55 22.35 -34.25
N ASP A 215 -5.93 23.17 -33.39
CA ASP A 215 -6.55 23.70 -32.17
C ASP A 215 -5.64 24.82 -31.62
N ASP A 216 -6.21 26.00 -31.37
CA ASP A 216 -5.55 27.25 -30.92
C ASP A 216 -4.90 27.17 -29.50
N ASP A 217 -4.59 25.98 -28.98
CA ASP A 217 -3.99 25.75 -27.65
C ASP A 217 -2.65 25.02 -27.79
N ASP A 218 -1.61 25.72 -28.24
CA ASP A 218 -0.23 25.26 -28.04
C ASP A 218 -0.05 25.02 -26.52
N PRO A 219 0.31 23.78 -26.08
CA PRO A 219 0.47 23.51 -24.66
C PRO A 219 1.51 24.48 -24.07
N PRO A 220 1.26 25.06 -22.89
CA PRO A 220 2.14 26.08 -22.33
C PRO A 220 3.57 25.54 -22.24
N ALA A 221 4.52 26.33 -22.74
CA ALA A 221 5.93 25.96 -22.78
C ALA A 221 6.40 25.58 -21.37
N ILE A 222 6.80 24.32 -21.20
CA ILE A 222 7.29 23.81 -19.91
C ILE A 222 8.62 24.46 -19.58
N ARG A 223 8.74 25.02 -18.38
CA ARG A 223 10.00 25.51 -17.83
C ARG A 223 10.88 24.33 -17.45
N LEU A 224 12.06 24.22 -18.05
CA LEU A 224 12.97 23.12 -17.79
C LEU A 224 13.47 23.12 -16.33
N GLU A 225 13.55 24.29 -15.70
CA GLU A 225 13.94 24.40 -14.29
C GLU A 225 12.96 23.68 -13.37
N ASP A 226 11.65 23.89 -13.59
CA ASP A 226 10.59 23.24 -12.79
C ASP A 226 10.55 21.73 -13.03
N LEU A 227 10.83 21.30 -14.27
CA LEU A 227 10.92 19.88 -14.61
C LEU A 227 12.10 19.22 -13.90
N PHE A 228 13.28 19.83 -13.93
CA PHE A 228 14.46 19.30 -13.25
C PHE A 228 14.27 19.27 -11.74
N ALA A 229 13.70 20.32 -11.15
CA ALA A 229 13.33 20.34 -9.74
C ALA A 229 12.33 19.23 -9.39
N PHE A 230 11.39 18.92 -10.29
CA PHE A 230 10.39 17.88 -10.06
C PHE A 230 11.00 16.47 -10.13
N ILE A 231 11.87 16.22 -11.11
CA ILE A 231 12.67 14.99 -11.20
C ILE A 231 13.55 14.83 -9.94
N ASP A 232 14.18 15.92 -9.50
CA ASP A 232 15.02 15.94 -8.31
C ASP A 232 14.24 15.61 -7.05
N HIS A 233 13.04 16.15 -6.90
CA HIS A 233 12.18 15.88 -5.77
C HIS A 233 11.71 14.41 -5.76
N CYS A 234 11.24 13.88 -6.89
CA CYS A 234 10.81 12.48 -7.00
C CYS A 234 11.94 11.50 -6.67
N THR A 235 13.13 11.75 -7.21
CA THR A 235 14.31 10.90 -7.00
C THR A 235 14.89 11.05 -5.59
N ALA A 236 14.80 12.24 -4.98
CA ALA A 236 15.19 12.47 -3.59
C ALA A 236 14.30 11.70 -2.60
N VAL A 237 12.98 11.75 -2.80
CA VAL A 237 12.02 10.98 -1.98
C VAL A 237 12.27 9.48 -2.13
N LEU A 238 12.42 9.00 -3.37
CA LEU A 238 12.76 7.60 -3.66
C LEU A 238 14.06 7.18 -2.97
N ALA A 239 15.12 7.98 -3.09
CA ALA A 239 16.42 7.70 -2.49
C ALA A 239 16.35 7.58 -0.96
N ARG A 240 15.63 8.48 -0.27
CA ARG A 240 15.43 8.39 1.18
C ARG A 240 14.71 7.12 1.59
N ILE A 241 13.68 6.73 0.86
CA ILE A 241 12.92 5.52 1.14
C ILE A 241 13.79 4.28 0.92
N LEU A 242 14.48 4.17 -0.22
CA LEU A 242 15.36 3.04 -0.51
C LEU A 242 16.50 2.92 0.49
N TYR A 243 17.13 4.03 0.84
CA TYR A 243 18.20 4.06 1.84
C TYR A 243 17.71 3.66 3.23
N ALA A 244 16.51 4.09 3.63
CA ALA A 244 15.91 3.68 4.89
C ALA A 244 15.61 2.17 4.95
N HIS A 245 15.35 1.54 3.80
CA HIS A 245 15.01 0.12 3.68
C HIS A 245 16.18 -0.79 3.33
N ALA A 246 17.28 -0.28 2.80
CA ALA A 246 18.45 -1.07 2.40
C ALA A 246 18.94 -1.98 3.54
N GLU A 247 19.17 -3.26 3.23
CA GLU A 247 19.63 -4.26 4.19
C GLU A 247 21.17 -4.25 4.35
N SER A 248 21.87 -3.77 3.33
CA SER A 248 23.33 -3.71 3.28
C SER A 248 23.78 -2.34 2.75
N LYS A 249 25.00 -1.94 3.09
CA LYS A 249 25.64 -0.75 2.49
C LYS A 249 25.75 -0.89 0.97
N GLU A 250 26.03 -2.10 0.51
CA GLU A 250 26.20 -2.41 -0.90
C GLU A 250 24.90 -2.23 -1.68
N ALA A 251 23.78 -2.75 -1.17
CA ALA A 251 22.46 -2.55 -1.76
C ALA A 251 22.09 -1.06 -1.78
N ALA A 252 22.38 -0.32 -0.71
CA ALA A 252 22.17 1.13 -0.67
C ALA A 252 22.98 1.86 -1.75
N HIS A 253 24.28 1.59 -1.86
CA HIS A 253 25.16 2.21 -2.86
C HIS A 253 24.70 1.89 -4.29
N ARG A 254 24.36 0.62 -4.56
CA ARG A 254 23.90 0.20 -5.88
C ARG A 254 22.61 0.89 -6.27
N MET A 255 21.60 0.90 -5.38
CA MET A 255 20.34 1.59 -5.67
C MET A 255 20.55 3.09 -5.90
N LEU A 256 21.33 3.78 -5.05
CA LEU A 256 21.63 5.21 -5.23
C LEU A 256 22.35 5.48 -6.56
N SER A 257 23.28 4.60 -6.97
CA SER A 257 23.98 4.73 -8.24
C SER A 257 23.03 4.66 -9.44
N HIS A 258 22.04 3.76 -9.42
CA HIS A 258 21.05 3.65 -10.49
C HIS A 258 20.03 4.79 -10.46
N VAL A 259 19.59 5.25 -9.27
CA VAL A 259 18.74 6.45 -9.16
C VAL A 259 19.46 7.68 -9.74
N ALA A 260 20.75 7.86 -9.46
CA ALA A 260 21.56 8.95 -10.03
C ALA A 260 21.65 8.88 -11.55
N LYS A 261 21.90 7.68 -12.10
CA LYS A 261 21.95 7.44 -13.54
C LYS A 261 20.63 7.73 -14.24
N ILE A 262 19.52 7.20 -13.71
CA ILE A 262 18.16 7.42 -14.23
C ILE A 262 17.80 8.91 -14.16
N SER A 263 18.09 9.58 -13.03
CA SER A 263 17.85 11.02 -12.85
C SER A 263 18.58 11.85 -13.91
N ALA A 264 19.89 11.64 -14.06
CA ALA A 264 20.71 12.36 -15.02
C ALA A 264 20.21 12.16 -16.46
N LYS A 265 19.96 10.91 -16.86
CA LYS A 265 19.47 10.60 -18.20
C LYS A 265 18.09 11.21 -18.45
N ALA A 266 17.16 11.09 -17.50
CA ALA A 266 15.83 11.65 -17.62
C ALA A 266 15.86 13.17 -17.85
N LYS A 267 16.73 13.90 -17.12
CA LYS A 267 16.92 15.34 -17.33
C LYS A 267 17.43 15.65 -18.75
N VAL A 268 18.46 14.93 -19.22
CA VAL A 268 19.03 15.15 -20.56
C VAL A 268 18.03 14.90 -21.68
N VAL A 269 17.35 13.75 -21.68
CA VAL A 269 16.39 13.39 -22.75
C VAL A 269 15.12 14.24 -22.71
N SER A 270 14.79 14.82 -21.55
CA SER A 270 13.62 15.70 -21.42
C SER A 270 13.78 17.08 -22.04
N VAL A 271 15.01 17.51 -22.38
CA VAL A 271 15.26 18.79 -23.06
C VAL A 271 14.61 18.80 -24.43
N ASN A 272 14.82 17.73 -25.22
CA ASN A 272 14.13 17.51 -26.48
C ASN A 272 13.76 16.01 -26.63
N PRO A 273 12.57 15.59 -26.14
CA PRO A 273 12.16 14.20 -26.12
C PRO A 273 11.74 13.70 -27.49
N GLU A 274 11.39 14.57 -28.43
CA GLU A 274 11.07 14.15 -29.80
C GLU A 274 12.34 13.72 -30.53
N ASP A 275 13.36 14.57 -30.51
CA ASP A 275 14.68 14.21 -31.04
C ASP A 275 15.27 13.02 -30.28
N SER A 276 15.11 12.98 -28.95
CA SER A 276 15.65 11.89 -28.13
C SER A 276 14.88 10.58 -28.35
N ALA A 277 13.56 10.60 -28.54
CA ALA A 277 12.77 9.42 -28.90
C ALA A 277 13.15 8.90 -30.29
N ARG A 278 13.38 9.80 -31.26
CA ARG A 278 13.84 9.43 -32.61
C ARG A 278 15.23 8.78 -32.56
N ILE A 279 16.18 9.42 -31.87
CA ILE A 279 17.52 8.85 -31.67
C ILE A 279 17.43 7.48 -30.99
N SER A 280 16.62 7.35 -29.94
CA SER A 280 16.42 6.11 -29.19
C SER A 280 15.85 4.99 -30.06
N ILE A 281 14.86 5.27 -30.92
CA ILE A 281 14.32 4.30 -31.89
C ILE A 281 15.37 3.95 -32.96
N ASP A 282 16.10 4.94 -33.48
CA ASP A 282 17.07 4.76 -34.55
C ASP A 282 18.30 3.95 -34.10
N THR A 283 18.70 4.08 -32.83
CA THR A 283 19.82 3.32 -32.23
C THR A 283 19.37 2.02 -31.56
N GLY A 284 18.08 1.87 -31.27
CA GLY A 284 17.50 0.68 -30.66
C GLY A 284 17.34 -0.50 -31.60
N ILE A 285 16.71 -1.57 -31.10
CA ILE A 285 16.51 -2.80 -31.89
C ILE A 285 15.48 -2.62 -33.02
N SER A 286 15.71 -3.28 -34.14
CA SER A 286 14.79 -3.28 -35.28
C SER A 286 13.49 -4.02 -34.98
N GLU A 287 12.42 -3.74 -35.75
CA GLU A 287 11.15 -4.47 -35.61
C GLU A 287 11.30 -5.98 -35.88
N ALA A 288 12.22 -6.35 -36.78
CA ALA A 288 12.51 -7.74 -37.08
C ALA A 288 13.14 -8.47 -35.87
N GLU A 289 14.04 -7.81 -35.15
CA GLU A 289 14.65 -8.33 -33.92
C GLU A 289 13.64 -8.41 -32.79
N LEU A 290 12.80 -7.38 -32.62
CA LEU A 290 11.70 -7.41 -31.64
C LEU A 290 10.74 -8.58 -31.89
N ALA A 291 10.35 -8.80 -33.16
CA ALA A 291 9.51 -9.93 -33.53
C ALA A 291 10.19 -11.29 -33.30
N ALA A 292 11.53 -11.36 -33.42
CA ALA A 292 12.29 -12.57 -33.12
C ALA A 292 12.34 -12.86 -31.61
N LEU A 293 12.49 -11.82 -30.77
CA LEU A 293 12.42 -11.94 -29.32
C LEU A 293 11.04 -12.42 -28.85
N HIS A 294 9.97 -11.88 -29.45
CA HIS A 294 8.59 -12.28 -29.14
C HIS A 294 8.36 -13.77 -29.44
N LYS A 295 8.81 -14.27 -30.61
CA LYS A 295 8.75 -15.69 -30.95
C LYS A 295 9.58 -16.59 -30.02
N SER A 296 10.70 -16.09 -29.51
CA SER A 296 11.54 -16.78 -28.52
C SER A 296 10.87 -16.83 -27.14
N SER A 297 10.08 -15.82 -26.80
CA SER A 297 9.30 -15.74 -25.57
C SER A 297 8.08 -16.66 -25.57
N GLU A 298 7.40 -16.85 -26.71
CA GLU A 298 6.20 -17.70 -26.86
C GLU A 298 6.45 -19.23 -26.71
N ASN A 299 7.70 -19.67 -26.50
CA ASN A 299 8.04 -21.08 -26.37
C ASN A 299 7.46 -21.67 -25.06
N PRO A 300 6.71 -22.78 -25.06
CA PRO A 300 5.97 -23.29 -23.89
C PRO A 300 6.83 -23.62 -22.65
N ARG A 301 8.14 -23.82 -22.84
CA ARG A 301 9.11 -24.01 -21.74
C ARG A 301 9.44 -22.72 -20.99
N ARG A 302 9.22 -21.53 -21.58
CA ARG A 302 9.28 -20.21 -20.94
C ARG A 302 7.92 -19.75 -20.40
N ASN A 303 6.81 -20.21 -21.00
CA ASN A 303 5.47 -19.78 -20.63
C ASN A 303 4.87 -20.44 -19.38
N ALA A 304 5.41 -21.58 -18.90
CA ALA A 304 5.06 -22.09 -17.57
C ALA A 304 5.52 -21.12 -16.45
N ASP A 305 6.55 -20.32 -16.74
CA ASP A 305 7.18 -19.35 -15.85
C ASP A 305 6.67 -17.91 -16.09
N ALA A 306 6.08 -17.60 -17.25
CA ALA A 306 5.63 -16.23 -17.59
C ALA A 306 4.27 -15.82 -16.99
N GLY A 307 3.49 -16.78 -16.46
CA GLY A 307 2.25 -16.51 -15.73
C GLY A 307 2.47 -15.97 -14.30
N GLN A 308 3.71 -16.04 -13.83
CA GLN A 308 4.20 -15.45 -12.58
C GLN A 308 5.33 -14.48 -12.97
N GLY A 309 5.42 -13.31 -12.32
CA GLY A 309 6.31 -12.22 -12.76
C GLY A 309 7.81 -12.56 -12.93
N TRP A 310 8.58 -11.55 -13.32
CA TRP A 310 10.06 -11.49 -13.47
C TRP A 310 10.95 -12.31 -12.49
N TRP A 311 10.45 -12.71 -11.32
CA TRP A 311 11.07 -13.66 -10.37
C TRP A 311 11.35 -15.03 -10.99
N ALA A 312 10.44 -15.53 -11.83
CA ALA A 312 10.59 -16.83 -12.46
C ALA A 312 11.71 -16.82 -13.52
N ALA A 313 11.90 -15.69 -14.21
CA ALA A 313 13.01 -15.49 -15.15
C ALA A 313 14.39 -15.40 -14.46
N LEU A 314 14.43 -14.99 -13.19
CA LEU A 314 15.63 -14.95 -12.36
C LEU A 314 15.83 -16.22 -11.51
N GLY A 315 14.91 -17.19 -11.56
CA GLY A 315 14.97 -18.43 -10.76
C GLY A 315 14.74 -18.23 -9.26
N LEU A 316 14.12 -17.12 -8.85
CA LEU A 316 13.95 -16.69 -7.46
C LEU A 316 12.47 -16.75 -7.06
N ASP A 317 11.93 -17.96 -6.89
CA ASP A 317 10.52 -18.15 -6.53
C ASP A 317 10.35 -18.32 -5.00
N ALA A 318 9.70 -17.37 -4.34
CA ALA A 318 9.55 -17.31 -2.87
C ALA A 318 8.22 -17.91 -2.35
N GLY A 319 7.42 -18.57 -3.21
CA GLY A 319 6.01 -18.89 -2.93
C GLY A 319 5.67 -20.34 -2.56
N VAL A 320 6.57 -21.33 -2.66
CA VAL A 320 6.24 -22.74 -2.38
C VAL A 320 7.03 -23.22 -1.17
N ALA A 321 6.37 -23.22 -0.01
CA ALA A 321 6.82 -24.02 1.11
C ALA A 321 6.92 -25.49 0.69
N ALA A 322 8.13 -26.04 0.82
CA ALA A 322 8.44 -27.48 0.80
C ALA A 322 8.05 -28.26 -0.46
N THR A 323 8.88 -28.18 -1.50
CA THR A 323 9.20 -29.38 -2.30
C THR A 323 10.69 -29.41 -2.61
N PRO A 324 11.49 -30.22 -1.90
CA PRO A 324 12.91 -30.37 -2.19
C PRO A 324 13.04 -31.24 -3.44
N GLY A 325 13.26 -30.62 -4.58
CA GLY A 325 13.59 -31.37 -5.79
C GLY A 325 13.23 -30.71 -7.10
N ARG A 326 13.63 -29.45 -7.34
CA ARG A 326 13.77 -28.91 -8.71
C ARG A 326 14.52 -27.58 -8.73
N GLY A 327 15.75 -27.59 -8.21
CA GLY A 327 16.75 -26.64 -8.67
C GLY A 327 17.29 -27.16 -10.00
N GLY A 328 17.19 -26.37 -11.06
CA GLY A 328 18.11 -26.52 -12.19
C GLY A 328 19.52 -26.32 -11.64
N ASP A 329 20.33 -27.35 -11.77
CA ASP A 329 21.70 -27.43 -11.26
C ASP A 329 22.59 -26.36 -11.93
N TRP A 330 22.61 -25.17 -11.34
CA TRP A 330 23.67 -24.17 -11.50
C TRP A 330 24.39 -23.94 -10.17
N SER A 331 24.41 -24.99 -9.34
CA SER A 331 25.39 -25.11 -8.27
C SER A 331 26.77 -25.02 -8.93
N PHE A 332 27.62 -24.08 -8.50
CA PHE A 332 29.05 -24.35 -8.57
C PHE A 332 29.25 -25.68 -7.85
N GLY A 333 29.41 -26.77 -8.61
CA GLY A 333 29.42 -28.13 -8.09
C GLY A 333 30.38 -28.21 -6.90
N HIS A 334 29.82 -28.53 -5.73
CA HIS A 334 30.62 -28.84 -4.54
C HIS A 334 31.30 -30.21 -4.66
N ASP A 335 31.06 -30.94 -5.75
CA ASP A 335 31.83 -32.11 -6.13
C ASP A 335 32.99 -31.67 -7.03
N ALA A 336 34.16 -31.43 -6.42
CA ALA A 336 35.40 -31.42 -7.18
C ALA A 336 35.57 -32.78 -7.87
N PRO A 337 35.67 -32.80 -9.21
CA PRO A 337 37.01 -32.68 -9.75
C PRO A 337 37.12 -31.75 -10.97
N ASP A 338 38.28 -31.13 -11.01
CA ASP A 338 38.97 -30.47 -12.11
C ASP A 338 38.90 -28.94 -12.22
N ARG A 339 40.04 -28.36 -11.84
CA ARG A 339 40.38 -26.94 -11.89
C ARG A 339 40.72 -26.57 -13.33
N THR A 340 39.74 -26.34 -14.20
CA THR A 340 39.93 -25.53 -15.43
C THR A 340 38.58 -25.09 -16.03
N LEU A 341 37.76 -24.34 -15.30
CA LEU A 341 36.82 -23.44 -15.99
C LEU A 341 37.65 -22.44 -16.79
N ASP A 342 37.50 -22.46 -18.13
CA ASP A 342 38.19 -21.55 -19.03
C ASP A 342 37.97 -20.08 -18.60
N LEU A 343 39.01 -19.25 -18.77
CA LEU A 343 38.95 -17.82 -18.46
C LEU A 343 37.82 -17.13 -19.24
N SER A 344 37.52 -17.62 -20.45
CA SER A 344 36.39 -17.13 -21.26
C SER A 344 35.04 -17.39 -20.59
N SER A 345 34.84 -18.57 -19.99
CA SER A 345 33.62 -18.96 -19.27
C SER A 345 33.45 -18.13 -17.99
N LYS A 346 34.55 -17.91 -17.24
CA LYS A 346 34.52 -17.04 -16.04
C LYS A 346 34.19 -15.58 -16.37
N LYS A 347 34.75 -15.04 -17.46
CA LYS A 347 34.42 -13.69 -17.94
C LYS A 347 32.98 -13.61 -18.44
N GLY A 348 32.47 -14.65 -19.10
CA GLY A 348 31.07 -14.75 -19.51
C GLY A 348 30.10 -14.72 -18.33
N ALA A 349 30.39 -15.51 -17.28
CA ALA A 349 29.62 -15.49 -16.04
C ALA A 349 29.63 -14.11 -15.36
N LEU A 350 30.80 -13.46 -15.25
CA LEU A 350 30.90 -12.11 -14.68
C LEU A 350 30.11 -11.07 -15.48
N ARG A 351 30.05 -11.18 -16.81
CA ARG A 351 29.20 -10.32 -17.66
C ARG A 351 27.73 -10.51 -17.31
N HIS A 352 27.26 -11.76 -17.25
CA HIS A 352 25.88 -12.06 -16.89
C HIS A 352 25.52 -11.53 -15.49
N VAL A 353 26.42 -11.66 -14.51
CA VAL A 353 26.21 -11.09 -13.16
C VAL A 353 26.08 -9.57 -13.21
N TYR A 354 26.93 -8.89 -13.97
CA TYR A 354 26.84 -7.45 -14.16
C TYR A 354 25.49 -7.03 -14.76
N PHE A 355 25.05 -7.69 -15.83
CA PHE A 355 23.78 -7.41 -16.48
C PHE A 355 22.60 -7.71 -15.56
N SER A 356 22.62 -8.81 -14.82
CA SER A 356 21.59 -9.19 -13.85
C SER A 356 21.47 -8.15 -12.73
N GLN A 357 22.59 -7.73 -12.12
CA GLN A 357 22.61 -6.70 -11.08
C GLN A 357 22.05 -5.36 -11.58
N CYS A 358 22.41 -4.95 -12.80
CA CYS A 358 21.94 -3.71 -13.39
C CYS A 358 20.46 -3.78 -13.78
N ALA A 359 20.03 -4.87 -14.41
CA ALA A 359 18.67 -5.07 -14.88
C ALA A 359 17.68 -5.05 -13.71
N VAL A 360 17.96 -5.82 -12.65
CA VAL A 360 17.12 -5.91 -11.46
C VAL A 360 16.95 -4.55 -10.78
N SER A 361 18.08 -3.86 -10.54
CA SER A 361 18.07 -2.55 -9.88
C SER A 361 17.30 -1.53 -10.73
N ARG A 362 17.58 -1.47 -12.03
CA ARG A 362 16.99 -0.49 -12.94
C ARG A 362 15.49 -0.70 -13.13
N PHE A 363 15.05 -1.94 -13.37
CA PHE A 363 13.65 -2.26 -13.64
C PHE A 363 12.75 -1.84 -12.47
N GLY A 364 13.10 -2.25 -11.24
CA GLY A 364 12.33 -1.90 -10.06
C GLY A 364 12.21 -0.38 -9.84
N LEU A 365 13.31 0.36 -10.04
CA LEU A 365 13.33 1.81 -9.87
C LEU A 365 12.49 2.55 -10.92
N ILE A 366 12.59 2.13 -12.20
CA ILE A 366 11.79 2.73 -13.28
C ILE A 366 10.31 2.46 -13.03
N GLU A 367 9.93 1.23 -12.68
CA GLU A 367 8.52 0.90 -12.40
C GLU A 367 7.97 1.73 -11.23
N VAL A 368 8.73 1.90 -10.14
CA VAL A 368 8.32 2.79 -9.02
C VAL A 368 8.09 4.22 -9.49
N LEU A 369 9.03 4.80 -10.25
CA LEU A 369 8.89 6.16 -10.79
C LEU A 369 7.69 6.27 -11.74
N MET A 370 7.53 5.33 -12.67
CA MET A 370 6.39 5.28 -13.59
C MET A 370 5.05 5.27 -12.86
N HIS A 371 4.91 4.46 -11.81
CA HIS A 371 3.67 4.37 -11.03
C HIS A 371 3.34 5.69 -10.30
N ILE A 372 4.35 6.40 -9.80
CA ILE A 372 4.16 7.73 -9.20
C ILE A 372 3.66 8.72 -10.24
N ILE A 373 4.33 8.79 -11.39
CA ILE A 373 4.02 9.77 -12.44
C ILE A 373 2.63 9.53 -13.03
N VAL A 374 2.23 8.27 -13.22
CA VAL A 374 0.87 7.93 -13.67
C VAL A 374 -0.19 8.39 -12.66
N ARG A 375 0.07 8.26 -11.35
CA ARG A 375 -0.86 8.72 -10.30
C ARG A 375 -0.90 10.25 -10.19
N VAL A 376 0.22 10.93 -10.41
CA VAL A 376 0.28 12.40 -10.46
C VAL A 376 -0.52 12.95 -11.65
N ARG A 377 -0.32 12.37 -12.83
CA ARG A 377 -1.03 12.74 -14.07
C ARG A 377 -2.54 12.64 -13.91
N GLY A 378 -3.01 11.59 -13.23
CA GLY A 378 -4.40 11.15 -13.25
C GLY A 378 -4.66 10.11 -14.30
N SER A 379 -5.88 9.55 -14.25
CA SER A 379 -6.32 8.41 -15.06
C SER A 379 -5.65 8.34 -16.44
N SER A 380 -5.04 7.20 -16.72
CA SER A 380 -4.24 6.88 -17.92
C SER A 380 -4.99 6.91 -19.26
N ARG A 381 -6.19 7.51 -19.35
CA ARG A 381 -7.05 7.51 -20.54
C ARG A 381 -7.90 8.78 -20.63
N LEU A 382 -7.56 9.64 -21.61
CA LEU A 382 -8.36 10.63 -22.39
C LEU A 382 -9.47 11.49 -21.70
N VAL A 383 -9.73 11.37 -20.41
CA VAL A 383 -10.67 12.21 -19.67
C VAL A 383 -9.90 12.85 -18.53
N ARG A 384 -9.57 14.14 -18.66
CA ARG A 384 -8.98 14.93 -17.57
C ARG A 384 -9.99 14.94 -16.41
N ALA A 385 -9.66 14.26 -15.30
CA ALA A 385 -10.42 14.41 -14.06
C ALA A 385 -10.36 15.88 -13.61
N SER A 386 -11.43 16.40 -13.00
CA SER A 386 -11.43 17.80 -12.54
C SER A 386 -10.39 17.99 -11.44
N TYR A 387 -9.42 18.88 -11.66
CA TYR A 387 -8.40 19.22 -10.65
C TYR A 387 -8.99 19.94 -9.43
N SER A 388 -10.20 20.48 -9.57
CA SER A 388 -10.87 21.30 -8.55
C SER A 388 -11.43 20.50 -7.37
N SER A 389 -11.76 19.21 -7.57
CA SER A 389 -12.40 18.36 -6.56
C SER A 389 -11.78 16.97 -6.50
N HIS A 390 -10.85 16.78 -5.56
CA HIS A 390 -10.25 15.49 -5.25
C HIS A 390 -9.81 15.35 -3.78
N GLU A 391 -9.55 14.10 -3.40
CA GLU A 391 -8.90 13.70 -2.14
C GLU A 391 -7.92 12.55 -2.39
N ILE A 392 -6.80 12.56 -1.67
CA ILE A 392 -5.88 11.43 -1.55
C ILE A 392 -5.69 11.18 -0.05
N SER A 393 -5.96 9.96 0.41
CA SER A 393 -5.88 9.65 1.83
C SER A 393 -5.20 8.32 2.08
N ALA A 394 -4.44 8.25 3.17
CA ALA A 394 -3.79 7.04 3.66
C ALA A 394 -4.07 6.89 5.16
N ILE A 395 -4.48 5.70 5.59
CA ILE A 395 -4.76 5.39 7.00
C ILE A 395 -4.09 4.07 7.37
N VAL A 396 -3.33 4.10 8.47
CA VAL A 396 -2.86 2.91 9.18
C VAL A 396 -3.58 2.86 10.52
N TYR A 397 -4.37 1.82 10.71
CA TYR A 397 -5.13 1.56 11.93
C TYR A 397 -4.94 0.11 12.39
N THR A 398 -5.25 -0.13 13.66
CA THR A 398 -5.19 -1.48 14.25
C THR A 398 -6.59 -2.08 14.29
N THR A 399 -6.71 -3.34 13.88
CA THR A 399 -7.98 -4.06 13.85
C THR A 399 -7.81 -5.54 14.21
N GLY A 400 -8.94 -6.25 14.35
CA GLY A 400 -9.02 -7.63 14.83
C GLY A 400 -8.77 -7.77 16.34
N PHE A 401 -9.05 -8.94 16.88
CA PHE A 401 -8.63 -9.33 18.23
C PHE A 401 -7.11 -9.40 18.35
N GLY A 402 -6.42 -9.72 17.25
CA GLY A 402 -4.96 -9.72 17.13
C GLY A 402 -4.30 -8.34 17.17
N SER A 403 -5.09 -7.26 17.08
CA SER A 403 -4.59 -5.89 16.94
C SER A 403 -3.55 -5.75 15.82
N PHE A 404 -3.77 -6.42 14.68
CA PHE A 404 -2.87 -6.32 13.53
C PHE A 404 -3.06 -4.98 12.83
N GLN A 405 -1.99 -4.45 12.23
CA GLN A 405 -2.06 -3.18 11.52
C GLN A 405 -2.59 -3.39 10.10
N THR A 406 -3.45 -2.49 9.65
CA THR A 406 -3.98 -2.47 8.28
C THR A 406 -3.73 -1.10 7.69
N LEU A 407 -3.12 -1.08 6.51
CA LEU A 407 -2.91 0.10 5.67
C LEU A 407 -3.99 0.13 4.60
N VAL A 408 -4.70 1.26 4.51
CA VAL A 408 -5.68 1.55 3.47
C VAL A 408 -5.31 2.86 2.81
N PHE A 409 -5.35 2.91 1.50
CA PHE A 409 -5.04 4.08 0.70
C PHE A 409 -6.16 4.31 -0.31
N GLN A 410 -6.50 5.58 -0.49
CA GLN A 410 -7.43 6.08 -1.49
C GLN A 410 -6.68 7.07 -2.38
N ASP A 411 -6.73 6.83 -3.69
CA ASP A 411 -6.14 7.74 -4.67
C ASP A 411 -7.12 8.79 -5.19
N ARG A 412 -6.59 9.66 -6.06
CA ARG A 412 -7.32 10.79 -6.66
C ARG A 412 -8.55 10.37 -7.46
N ASP A 413 -8.53 9.16 -8.02
CA ASP A 413 -9.59 8.62 -8.88
C ASP A 413 -10.58 7.76 -8.07
N ASN A 414 -10.54 7.85 -6.72
CA ASN A 414 -11.27 6.99 -5.79
C ASN A 414 -10.96 5.50 -5.95
N ASN A 415 -9.79 5.12 -6.47
CA ASN A 415 -9.32 3.74 -6.33
C ASN A 415 -8.91 3.52 -4.87
N PHE A 416 -9.26 2.35 -4.34
CA PHE A 416 -8.87 1.92 -3.00
C PHE A 416 -7.89 0.77 -3.12
N ASP A 417 -6.76 0.86 -2.42
CA ASP A 417 -5.83 -0.26 -2.24
C ASP A 417 -5.48 -0.42 -0.76
N GLY A 418 -5.13 -1.63 -0.36
CA GLY A 418 -4.80 -1.92 1.03
C GLY A 418 -3.86 -3.10 1.21
N SER A 419 -3.30 -3.20 2.40
CA SER A 419 -2.51 -4.33 2.86
C SER A 419 -2.64 -4.49 4.37
N SER A 420 -2.64 -5.74 4.84
CA SER A 420 -2.53 -6.09 6.26
C SER A 420 -1.32 -7.00 6.52
N ASP A 421 -0.46 -7.17 5.52
CA ASP A 421 0.84 -7.80 5.67
C ASP A 421 1.76 -6.88 6.48
N GLN A 422 2.41 -7.45 7.50
CA GLN A 422 3.22 -6.66 8.42
C GLN A 422 4.46 -6.08 7.73
N ALA A 423 5.09 -6.81 6.79
CA ALA A 423 6.27 -6.30 6.10
C ALA A 423 5.92 -5.10 5.21
N MET A 424 4.74 -5.11 4.56
CA MET A 424 4.20 -3.97 3.83
C MET A 424 3.93 -2.77 4.74
N VAL A 425 3.20 -2.95 5.84
CA VAL A 425 2.90 -1.86 6.77
C VAL A 425 4.16 -1.28 7.39
N ASP A 426 5.12 -2.13 7.76
CA ASP A 426 6.41 -1.74 8.31
C ASP A 426 7.22 -0.91 7.31
N SER A 427 7.17 -1.29 6.03
CA SER A 427 7.90 -0.59 4.98
C SER A 427 7.30 0.79 4.67
N ALA A 428 5.97 0.93 4.79
CA ALA A 428 5.31 2.22 4.66
C ALA A 428 5.69 3.21 5.79
N SER A 429 6.19 2.73 6.94
CA SER A 429 6.48 3.58 8.12
C SER A 429 7.46 4.71 7.83
N HIS A 430 8.50 4.45 7.02
CA HIS A 430 9.49 5.47 6.67
C HIS A 430 8.91 6.54 5.73
N ALA A 431 8.02 6.14 4.80
CA ALA A 431 7.32 7.08 3.94
C ALA A 431 6.37 7.99 4.74
N PHE A 432 5.65 7.42 5.72
CA PHE A 432 4.85 8.22 6.66
C PHE A 432 5.68 9.16 7.52
N GLY A 433 6.85 8.72 8.01
CA GLY A 433 7.78 9.57 8.74
C GLY A 433 8.26 10.76 7.92
N LEU A 434 8.71 10.50 6.68
CA LEU A 434 9.14 11.55 5.74
C LEU A 434 8.01 12.53 5.42
N LEU A 435 6.80 12.02 5.18
CA LEU A 435 5.61 12.83 4.93
C LEU A 435 5.28 13.71 6.16
N ASN A 436 5.31 13.15 7.36
CA ASN A 436 5.05 13.88 8.60
C ASN A 436 6.05 15.04 8.78
N ASP A 437 7.34 14.79 8.56
CA ASP A 437 8.38 15.80 8.73
C ASP A 437 8.22 16.95 7.72
N THR A 438 7.86 16.60 6.48
CA THR A 438 7.58 17.56 5.41
C THR A 438 6.37 18.45 5.72
N VAL A 439 5.26 17.85 6.16
CA VAL A 439 4.04 18.59 6.47
C VAL A 439 4.23 19.49 7.69
N ARG A 440 4.95 19.04 8.73
CA ARG A 440 5.28 19.86 9.90
C ARG A 440 6.14 21.07 9.52
N HIS A 441 7.13 20.87 8.67
CA HIS A 441 7.97 21.96 8.18
C HIS A 441 7.19 23.03 7.42
N ILE A 442 6.26 22.61 6.54
CA ILE A 442 5.37 23.54 5.82
C ILE A 442 4.48 24.31 6.79
N LYS A 443 3.93 23.65 7.82
CA LYS A 443 3.12 24.28 8.86
C LYS A 443 3.89 25.34 9.64
N GLU A 444 5.11 25.02 10.07
CA GLU A 444 5.98 25.94 10.79
C GLU A 444 6.36 27.16 9.94
N THR A 445 6.69 26.93 8.67
CA THR A 445 7.05 28.00 7.72
C THR A 445 5.86 28.90 7.41
N SER A 446 4.68 28.31 7.20
CA SER A 446 3.43 29.05 6.96
C SER A 446 3.04 29.91 8.16
N THR A 447 3.21 29.41 9.38
CA THR A 447 2.91 30.15 10.61
C THR A 447 3.82 31.38 10.76
N ARG A 448 5.08 31.29 10.34
CA ARG A 448 6.01 32.44 10.34
C ARG A 448 5.67 33.47 9.27
N ALA A 449 5.23 33.04 8.09
CA ALA A 449 4.88 33.92 6.98
C ALA A 449 3.53 34.63 7.15
N ALA A 450 2.59 34.06 7.92
CA ALA A 450 1.26 34.63 8.13
C ALA A 450 1.24 35.98 8.88
N VAL A 451 2.38 36.44 9.41
CA VAL A 451 2.50 37.73 10.11
C VAL A 451 2.65 38.92 9.13
N SER A 452 2.80 38.68 7.81
CA SER A 452 3.24 39.73 6.87
C SER A 452 2.50 39.87 5.52
N SER A 453 1.40 39.15 5.21
CA SER A 453 0.72 39.31 3.90
C SER A 453 -0.80 39.50 3.97
N GLY A 454 -1.31 40.42 3.14
CA GLY A 454 -2.71 40.77 2.97
C GLY A 454 -3.42 40.00 1.85
N ASN A 455 -4.74 39.91 2.01
CA ASN A 455 -5.83 39.14 1.37
C ASN A 455 -5.95 38.97 -0.17
N ASP A 456 -5.01 39.34 -1.03
CA ASP A 456 -5.32 39.44 -2.48
C ASP A 456 -5.21 38.12 -3.30
N SER A 457 -4.83 36.98 -2.69
CA SER A 457 -4.59 35.71 -3.42
C SER A 457 -5.61 34.59 -3.19
N GLU A 458 -6.72 34.83 -2.46
CA GLU A 458 -7.69 33.78 -2.12
C GLU A 458 -8.62 33.37 -3.28
N GLU A 459 -8.77 34.19 -4.32
CA GLU A 459 -9.72 33.94 -5.42
C GLU A 459 -9.22 32.93 -6.48
N GLU A 460 -7.90 32.75 -6.64
CA GLU A 460 -7.32 31.82 -7.65
C GLU A 460 -6.95 30.43 -7.10
N SER A 461 -6.91 30.28 -5.77
CA SER A 461 -6.51 29.04 -5.10
C SER A 461 -7.61 27.97 -5.13
N VAL A 462 -7.24 26.71 -5.41
CA VAL A 462 -8.14 25.55 -5.28
C VAL A 462 -8.41 25.21 -3.80
N GLY A 463 -7.61 25.75 -2.88
CA GLY A 463 -7.79 25.63 -1.44
C GLY A 463 -7.40 24.25 -0.93
N ASN A 464 -6.21 23.79 -1.31
CA ASN A 464 -5.66 22.53 -0.82
C ASN A 464 -5.39 22.57 0.68
N GLN A 465 -5.73 21.50 1.39
CA GLN A 465 -5.38 21.33 2.79
C GLN A 465 -4.83 19.93 3.02
N MET A 466 -3.83 19.85 3.88
CA MET A 466 -3.38 18.59 4.45
C MET A 466 -3.92 18.48 5.87
N THR A 467 -4.61 17.39 6.16
CA THR A 467 -5.04 17.03 7.50
C THR A 467 -4.39 15.72 7.90
N TRP A 468 -3.71 15.71 9.06
CA TRP A 468 -2.94 14.53 9.44
C TRP A 468 -2.87 14.27 10.94
N ALA A 469 -2.60 13.02 11.28
CA ALA A 469 -2.20 12.57 12.60
C ALA A 469 -1.18 11.44 12.42
N TYR A 470 -0.03 11.54 13.07
CA TYR A 470 1.02 10.53 13.01
C TYR A 470 1.55 10.27 14.41
N VAL A 471 1.49 9.01 14.79
CA VAL A 471 1.79 8.58 16.15
C VAL A 471 2.57 7.29 16.12
N VAL A 472 3.73 7.30 16.79
CA VAL A 472 4.58 6.13 16.97
C VAL A 472 4.38 5.64 18.39
N TYR A 473 3.92 4.40 18.54
CA TYR A 473 3.70 3.79 19.85
C TYR A 473 5.05 3.43 20.48
N GLY A 474 5.24 3.83 21.73
CA GLY A 474 6.37 3.37 22.56
C GLY A 474 5.94 2.27 23.52
N ASP A 475 6.91 1.59 24.14
CA ASP A 475 6.70 0.40 24.99
C ASP A 475 5.92 0.63 26.32
N SER A 476 5.32 1.80 26.55
CA SER A 476 4.66 2.16 27.81
C SER A 476 3.19 2.53 27.61
N GLU A 477 2.30 1.99 28.45
CA GLU A 477 0.85 2.28 28.45
C GLU A 477 0.52 3.79 28.55
N LEU A 478 1.34 4.58 29.26
CA LEU A 478 1.18 6.03 29.35
C LEU A 478 1.43 6.71 28.00
N LYS A 479 2.40 6.20 27.23
CA LYS A 479 2.67 6.67 25.86
C LYS A 479 1.54 6.24 24.92
N GLU A 480 0.91 5.08 25.12
CA GLU A 480 -0.23 4.60 24.32
C GLU A 480 -1.51 5.45 24.52
N LYS A 481 -1.79 5.85 25.76
CA LYS A 481 -2.89 6.80 26.05
C LYS A 481 -2.65 8.17 25.41
N SER A 482 -1.44 8.71 25.51
CA SER A 482 -1.05 9.96 24.85
C SER A 482 -1.12 9.84 23.32
N SER A 483 -0.74 8.68 22.79
CA SER A 483 -0.79 8.33 21.37
C SER A 483 -2.21 8.31 20.82
N THR A 484 -3.16 7.73 21.55
CA THR A 484 -4.58 7.72 21.17
C THR A 484 -5.18 9.13 21.17
N ILE A 485 -4.77 9.98 22.13
CA ILE A 485 -5.15 11.39 22.15
C ILE A 485 -4.58 12.12 20.92
N GLY A 486 -3.33 11.85 20.55
CA GLY A 486 -2.68 12.42 19.35
C GLY A 486 -3.41 12.08 18.06
N LEU A 487 -3.86 10.83 17.89
CA LEU A 487 -4.67 10.41 16.73
C LEU A 487 -6.00 11.17 16.61
N LEU A 488 -6.60 11.54 17.75
CA LEU A 488 -7.83 12.34 17.77
C LEU A 488 -7.59 13.84 17.62
N ALA A 489 -6.37 14.31 17.89
CA ALA A 489 -5.99 15.72 17.90
C ALA A 489 -5.57 16.28 16.52
N GLN A 490 -5.97 15.60 15.43
CA GLN A 490 -5.66 15.87 14.03
C GLN A 490 -5.20 17.31 13.74
N GLU A 491 -4.00 17.43 13.20
CA GLU A 491 -3.43 18.69 12.75
C GLU A 491 -3.90 19.00 11.33
N ARG A 492 -3.88 20.29 11.00
CA ARG A 492 -4.28 20.81 9.69
C ARG A 492 -3.30 21.90 9.24
N VAL A 493 -3.05 21.96 7.94
CA VAL A 493 -2.27 23.02 7.30
C VAL A 493 -2.85 23.28 5.91
N ASP A 494 -3.07 24.55 5.58
CA ASP A 494 -3.47 24.96 4.24
C ASP A 494 -2.22 25.07 3.37
N LEU A 495 -2.26 24.43 2.20
CA LEU A 495 -1.15 24.42 1.24
C LEU A 495 -1.39 25.57 0.25
N ARG A 496 -0.65 26.66 0.41
CA ARG A 496 -0.91 27.93 -0.32
C ARG A 496 -0.27 27.98 -1.69
N SER A 497 0.70 27.11 -1.95
CA SER A 497 1.42 27.04 -3.23
C SER A 497 1.33 25.64 -3.81
N MET A 498 1.42 25.54 -5.13
CA MET A 498 1.57 24.24 -5.79
C MET A 498 2.88 23.57 -5.37
N SER A 499 3.89 24.36 -4.97
CA SER A 499 5.14 23.82 -4.45
C SER A 499 4.95 23.05 -3.14
N ASP A 500 4.11 23.57 -2.23
CA ASP A 500 3.74 22.87 -0.99
C ASP A 500 2.92 21.60 -1.30
N VAL A 501 2.00 21.68 -2.27
CA VAL A 501 1.19 20.53 -2.72
C VAL A 501 2.10 19.42 -3.25
N ILE A 502 3.04 19.72 -4.14
CA ILE A 502 3.98 18.72 -4.70
C ILE A 502 4.85 18.12 -3.60
N SER A 503 5.36 18.95 -2.68
CA SER A 503 6.21 18.52 -1.55
C SER A 503 5.53 17.46 -0.69
N VAL A 504 4.22 17.54 -0.52
CA VAL A 504 3.42 16.63 0.31
C VAL A 504 2.87 15.46 -0.51
N LEU A 505 2.45 15.71 -1.74
CA LEU A 505 1.83 14.72 -2.62
C LEU A 505 2.79 13.59 -2.97
N VAL A 506 4.03 13.90 -3.34
CA VAL A 506 4.98 12.86 -3.78
C VAL A 506 5.28 11.86 -2.65
N PRO A 507 5.67 12.26 -1.42
CA PRO A 507 5.81 11.33 -0.30
C PRO A 507 4.51 10.62 0.08
N LEU A 508 3.34 11.27 -0.05
CA LEU A 508 2.04 10.64 0.19
C LEU A 508 1.77 9.49 -0.80
N LEU A 509 2.14 9.61 -2.07
CA LEU A 509 1.99 8.53 -3.04
C LEU A 509 2.83 7.31 -2.66
N PHE A 510 4.04 7.51 -2.13
CA PHE A 510 4.91 6.41 -1.66
C PHE A 510 4.35 5.60 -0.49
N VAL A 511 3.28 6.08 0.15
CA VAL A 511 2.57 5.35 1.18
C VAL A 511 1.59 4.31 0.60
N SER A 512 1.24 4.41 -0.69
CA SER A 512 0.34 3.44 -1.34
C SER A 512 0.90 2.02 -1.20
N PRO A 513 0.09 1.03 -0.77
CA PRO A 513 0.48 -0.38 -0.70
C PRO A 513 1.10 -0.90 -1.99
N MET A 514 0.62 -0.41 -3.14
CA MET A 514 1.18 -0.78 -4.43
C MET A 514 2.63 -0.32 -4.57
N LEU A 515 2.90 0.97 -4.35
CA LEU A 515 4.26 1.51 -4.46
C LEU A 515 5.21 0.89 -3.42
N VAL A 516 4.73 0.66 -2.19
CA VAL A 516 5.48 -0.05 -1.15
C VAL A 516 5.85 -1.47 -1.60
N ARG A 517 4.91 -2.19 -2.24
CA ARG A 517 5.18 -3.50 -2.81
C ARG A 517 6.31 -3.44 -3.85
N HIS A 518 6.24 -2.51 -4.80
CA HIS A 518 7.28 -2.38 -5.83
C HIS A 518 8.65 -2.00 -5.28
N VAL A 519 8.69 -1.15 -4.25
CA VAL A 519 9.94 -0.82 -3.55
C VAL A 519 10.53 -2.05 -2.86
N ASN A 520 9.72 -2.81 -2.12
CA ASN A 520 10.19 -4.04 -1.46
C ASN A 520 10.63 -5.09 -2.47
N MET A 521 9.90 -5.25 -3.56
CA MET A 521 10.26 -6.12 -4.67
C MET A 521 11.63 -5.75 -5.26
N ALA A 522 11.89 -4.47 -5.47
CA ALA A 522 13.19 -4.00 -5.98
C ALA A 522 14.32 -4.31 -4.99
N LEU A 523 14.10 -4.07 -3.71
CA LEU A 523 15.07 -4.35 -2.64
C LEU A 523 15.37 -5.84 -2.49
N GLU A 524 14.34 -6.67 -2.42
CA GLU A 524 14.45 -8.12 -2.29
C GLU A 524 15.21 -8.72 -3.47
N ALA A 525 14.93 -8.26 -4.68
CA ALA A 525 15.62 -8.73 -5.87
C ALA A 525 17.11 -8.32 -5.87
N VAL A 526 17.44 -7.09 -5.47
CA VAL A 526 18.84 -6.66 -5.29
C VAL A 526 19.55 -7.51 -4.23
N SER A 527 18.91 -7.72 -3.07
CA SER A 527 19.44 -8.57 -2.00
C SER A 527 19.63 -10.04 -2.42
N ALA A 528 18.72 -10.58 -3.25
CA ALA A 528 18.79 -11.96 -3.73
C ALA A 528 19.96 -12.16 -4.71
N VAL A 529 20.14 -11.24 -5.66
CA VAL A 529 21.29 -11.26 -6.58
C VAL A 529 22.60 -11.11 -5.80
N GLU A 530 22.65 -10.29 -4.75
CA GLU A 530 23.83 -10.22 -3.88
C GLU A 530 24.14 -11.55 -3.19
N GLN A 531 23.13 -12.19 -2.60
CA GLN A 531 23.30 -13.46 -1.88
C GLN A 531 23.72 -14.61 -2.80
N GLN A 532 23.31 -14.59 -4.06
CA GLN A 532 23.65 -15.62 -5.03
C GLN A 532 25.14 -15.60 -5.43
N TYR A 533 25.76 -14.42 -5.48
CA TYR A 533 27.12 -14.25 -6.02
C TYR A 533 28.17 -13.85 -4.98
N VAL A 534 27.75 -13.46 -3.78
CA VAL A 534 28.63 -13.17 -2.64
C VAL A 534 28.15 -14.00 -1.44
N PRO A 535 28.68 -15.23 -1.24
CA PRO A 535 28.35 -16.03 -0.07
C PRO A 535 28.82 -15.29 1.19
N GLN A 536 27.89 -15.00 2.11
CA GLN A 536 28.26 -14.40 3.40
C GLN A 536 29.29 -15.31 4.09
N GLN A 537 30.49 -14.77 4.34
CA GLN A 537 31.51 -15.44 5.14
C GLN A 537 31.04 -15.49 6.60
N GLY A 538 30.50 -16.63 7.02
CA GLY A 538 30.29 -16.99 8.42
C GLY A 538 28.82 -17.04 8.88
N PRO A 539 28.54 -17.71 10.02
CA PRO A 539 27.21 -17.85 10.62
C PRO A 539 26.75 -16.56 11.34
N ASP A 540 27.16 -15.39 10.85
CA ASP A 540 26.63 -14.13 11.33
C ASP A 540 25.25 -13.94 10.72
N LYS A 541 24.26 -14.33 11.54
CA LYS A 541 22.83 -14.03 11.39
C LYS A 541 22.67 -12.71 10.64
N LYS A 542 21.94 -12.72 9.51
CA LYS A 542 21.33 -11.50 8.93
C LYS A 542 20.99 -10.59 10.11
N PRO A 543 21.50 -9.33 10.19
CA PRO A 543 21.18 -8.47 11.31
C PRO A 543 19.66 -8.48 11.42
N ARG A 544 19.16 -9.14 12.47
CA ARG A 544 17.72 -9.32 12.67
C ARG A 544 17.22 -7.91 12.90
N ARG A 545 16.67 -7.31 11.85
CA ARG A 545 16.18 -5.94 11.90
C ARG A 545 15.18 -5.91 13.04
N ASP A 546 15.43 -5.09 14.05
CA ASP A 546 14.41 -4.88 15.05
C ASP A 546 13.17 -4.35 14.31
N PRO A 547 12.01 -5.01 14.50
CA PRO A 547 10.79 -4.59 13.82
C PRO A 547 10.58 -3.10 14.08
N PRO A 548 10.20 -2.31 13.07
CA PRO A 548 9.93 -0.90 13.29
C PRO A 548 8.90 -0.73 14.40
N PRO A 549 8.99 0.37 15.16
CA PRO A 549 8.01 0.62 16.21
C PRO A 549 6.63 0.67 15.59
N ARG A 550 5.64 0.06 16.28
CA ARG A 550 4.25 0.12 15.85
C ARG A 550 3.83 1.58 15.75
N TYR A 551 3.01 1.89 14.76
CA TYR A 551 2.57 3.25 14.52
C TYR A 551 1.13 3.27 14.02
N ALA A 552 0.51 4.44 14.14
CA ALA A 552 -0.78 4.74 13.54
C ALA A 552 -0.66 6.06 12.81
N ALA A 553 -1.26 6.12 11.62
CA ALA A 553 -1.14 7.24 10.73
C ALA A 553 -2.48 7.51 10.06
N SER A 554 -2.81 8.78 9.88
CA SER A 554 -3.92 9.22 9.06
C SER A 554 -3.48 10.48 8.36
N PHE A 555 -3.42 10.44 7.04
CA PHE A 555 -3.06 11.58 6.20
C PHE A 555 -4.15 11.73 5.14
N CYS A 556 -4.56 12.97 4.89
CA CYS A 556 -5.56 13.31 3.91
C CYS A 556 -5.23 14.66 3.29
N LEU A 557 -4.94 14.64 1.99
CA LEU A 557 -4.82 15.80 1.14
C LEU A 557 -6.15 15.97 0.39
N ASP A 558 -6.87 17.05 0.65
CA ASP A 558 -8.15 17.35 0.02
C ASP A 558 -8.22 18.79 -0.51
N THR A 559 -9.14 18.98 -1.44
CA THR A 559 -9.47 20.29 -2.04
C THR A 559 -10.71 20.88 -1.38
N ARG A 560 -10.86 22.21 -1.44
CA ARG A 560 -12.03 22.90 -0.88
C ARG A 560 -13.35 22.40 -1.45
N GLU A 561 -13.44 22.26 -2.78
CA GLU A 561 -14.65 21.79 -3.44
C GLU A 561 -15.03 20.37 -2.99
N HIS A 562 -14.05 19.46 -2.91
CA HIS A 562 -14.28 18.09 -2.46
C HIS A 562 -14.75 18.05 -1.01
N ARG A 563 -14.12 18.84 -0.13
CA ARG A 563 -14.51 18.93 1.28
C ARG A 563 -15.94 19.44 1.44
N ASP A 564 -16.32 20.46 0.67
CA ASP A 564 -17.67 20.99 0.64
C ASP A 564 -18.66 19.94 0.14
N ALA A 565 -18.31 19.17 -0.89
CA ALA A 565 -19.13 18.05 -1.38
C ALA A 565 -19.32 16.97 -0.30
N GLN A 566 -18.24 16.56 0.39
CA GLN A 566 -18.30 15.56 1.47
C GLN A 566 -19.15 16.05 2.67
N SER A 567 -19.14 17.36 2.96
CA SER A 567 -19.93 17.94 4.05
C SER A 567 -21.44 17.89 3.80
N ARG A 568 -21.85 17.88 2.52
CA ARG A 568 -23.27 17.81 2.11
C ARG A 568 -23.81 16.38 2.15
N LEU A 569 -22.94 15.38 2.19
CA LEU A 569 -23.33 13.97 2.26
C LEU A 569 -23.89 13.64 3.64
N GLY A 570 -25.05 12.98 3.63
CA GLY A 570 -25.75 12.51 4.80
C GLY A 570 -24.95 11.47 5.58
N GLU A 571 -25.48 11.09 6.74
CA GLU A 571 -24.81 10.12 7.61
C GLU A 571 -24.73 8.74 6.97
N LYS A 572 -25.72 8.31 6.19
CA LYS A 572 -25.76 6.96 5.61
C LYS A 572 -25.06 6.85 4.26
N ASP A 573 -24.69 7.97 3.67
CA ASP A 573 -24.08 8.00 2.34
C ASP A 573 -22.65 7.48 2.41
N SER A 574 -22.18 6.92 1.30
CA SER A 574 -20.77 6.54 1.17
C SER A 574 -19.89 7.77 1.18
N LYS A 575 -18.79 7.70 1.92
CA LYS A 575 -17.85 8.80 2.13
C LYS A 575 -16.46 8.40 1.70
N SER A 576 -15.61 9.39 1.45
CA SER A 576 -14.19 9.14 1.26
C SER A 576 -13.55 8.50 2.50
N LEU A 577 -12.35 7.95 2.33
CA LEU A 577 -11.60 7.24 3.35
C LEU A 577 -11.39 8.11 4.60
N SER A 578 -11.02 9.38 4.44
CA SER A 578 -10.82 10.29 5.57
C SER A 578 -12.12 10.64 6.30
N HIS A 579 -13.29 10.43 5.69
CA HIS A 579 -14.61 10.62 6.30
C HIS A 579 -15.34 9.30 6.62
N SER A 580 -14.65 8.17 6.47
CA SER A 580 -15.21 6.82 6.66
C SER A 580 -15.41 6.43 8.13
N LEU A 581 -16.10 5.30 8.35
CA LEU A 581 -16.34 4.71 9.67
C LEU A 581 -15.07 4.23 10.40
N ILE A 582 -14.00 3.97 9.65
CA ILE A 582 -12.72 3.44 10.16
C ILE A 582 -11.86 4.55 10.77
N ARG A 583 -12.11 5.80 10.35
CA ARG A 583 -11.33 6.98 10.76
C ARG A 583 -11.32 7.15 12.28
N ARG A 584 -10.19 7.60 12.84
CA ARG A 584 -10.05 8.03 14.25
C ARG A 584 -10.43 6.95 15.28
N ASN A 585 -10.09 5.68 15.01
CA ASN A 585 -10.54 4.54 15.83
C ASN A 585 -12.06 4.49 15.98
N GLY A 586 -12.79 4.92 14.94
CA GLY A 586 -14.25 4.98 14.92
C GLY A 586 -14.90 3.65 15.30
N LEU A 587 -14.27 2.54 14.89
CA LEU A 587 -14.65 1.17 15.23
C LEU A 587 -14.82 0.92 16.73
N PHE A 588 -14.00 1.56 17.57
CA PHE A 588 -14.00 1.40 19.02
C PHE A 588 -14.62 2.59 19.76
N SER A 589 -15.10 3.60 19.05
CA SER A 589 -15.60 4.83 19.67
C SER A 589 -17.08 4.79 20.08
N GLY A 590 -17.80 3.70 19.77
CA GLY A 590 -19.23 3.60 20.07
C GLY A 590 -19.54 3.35 21.56
N LYS A 591 -20.83 3.40 21.90
CA LYS A 591 -21.31 3.24 23.29
C LYS A 591 -21.02 1.86 23.88
N GLY A 592 -20.85 0.84 23.04
CA GLY A 592 -20.43 -0.50 23.43
C GLY A 592 -19.49 -1.10 22.38
N VAL A 593 -18.80 -2.19 22.75
CA VAL A 593 -17.74 -2.79 21.93
C VAL A 593 -18.16 -3.13 20.50
N THR A 594 -19.40 -3.58 20.28
CA THR A 594 -19.92 -3.97 18.95
C THR A 594 -20.61 -2.84 18.18
N GLN A 595 -20.55 -1.61 18.68
CA GLN A 595 -21.17 -0.46 18.04
C GLN A 595 -20.10 0.49 17.50
N ILE A 596 -20.24 0.87 16.22
CA ILE A 596 -19.37 1.87 15.61
C ILE A 596 -19.82 3.26 16.09
N GLY A 597 -18.90 4.00 16.70
CA GLY A 597 -19.13 5.39 17.06
C GLY A 597 -18.73 6.34 15.94
N ARG A 598 -19.28 7.55 15.98
CA ARG A 598 -18.83 8.68 15.17
C ARG A 598 -18.34 9.76 16.09
N VAL A 599 -17.02 9.93 16.11
CA VAL A 599 -16.39 11.02 16.84
C VAL A 599 -16.50 12.28 15.97
N ASN A 600 -17.54 13.08 16.22
CA ASN A 600 -17.69 14.41 15.64
C ASN A 600 -16.65 15.36 16.28
N THR A 601 -15.44 15.39 15.73
CA THR A 601 -14.37 16.33 16.16
C THR A 601 -14.04 17.39 15.12
N ASP A 602 -14.96 17.73 14.20
CA ASP A 602 -14.80 18.89 13.30
C ASP A 602 -14.83 20.26 14.02
N ILE A 603 -14.61 20.27 15.33
CA ILE A 603 -14.48 21.47 16.14
C ILE A 603 -12.99 21.73 16.36
N ALA A 604 -12.37 22.39 15.39
CA ALA A 604 -11.06 23.03 15.54
C ALA A 604 -11.03 24.30 14.68
N ASP A 605 -11.86 25.27 15.08
CA ASP A 605 -11.63 26.68 14.75
C ASP A 605 -10.90 27.29 15.97
N PRO A 606 -9.62 27.71 15.84
CA PRO A 606 -8.76 28.10 16.96
C PRO A 606 -9.09 29.47 17.57
N SER A 607 -10.18 30.12 17.16
CA SER A 607 -10.51 31.49 17.59
C SER A 607 -11.22 31.63 18.95
N GLY A 608 -11.44 30.53 19.71
CA GLY A 608 -12.25 30.56 20.95
C GLY A 608 -11.66 29.83 22.16
N TRP A 609 -10.94 30.54 23.03
CA TRP A 609 -10.32 30.03 24.27
C TRP A 609 -11.24 29.24 25.22
N GLY A 610 -12.57 29.45 25.17
CA GLY A 610 -13.55 28.68 25.97
C GLY A 610 -14.05 27.38 25.31
N ARG A 611 -13.87 27.24 23.99
CA ARG A 611 -14.30 26.08 23.18
C ARG A 611 -13.26 24.96 23.24
N ASP A 612 -11.98 25.30 23.39
CA ASP A 612 -10.88 24.35 23.47
C ASP A 612 -10.95 23.43 24.70
N ARG A 613 -11.40 23.93 25.86
CA ARG A 613 -11.49 23.10 27.08
C ARG A 613 -12.57 22.03 26.97
N ARG A 614 -13.74 22.35 26.43
CA ARG A 614 -14.83 21.37 26.19
C ARG A 614 -14.42 20.34 25.14
N ALA A 615 -13.84 20.80 24.02
CA ALA A 615 -13.34 19.90 22.99
C ALA A 615 -12.25 18.95 23.54
N ALA A 616 -11.37 19.44 24.42
CA ALA A 616 -10.37 18.60 25.08
C ALA A 616 -11.00 17.59 26.07
N GLU A 617 -12.03 17.97 26.82
CA GLU A 617 -12.79 17.09 27.71
C GLU A 617 -13.53 15.99 26.91
N GLU A 618 -14.19 16.35 25.80
CA GLU A 618 -14.85 15.41 24.89
C GLU A 618 -13.86 14.43 24.25
N ARG A 619 -12.69 14.90 23.81
CA ARG A 619 -11.61 14.03 23.31
C ARG A 619 -11.16 13.05 24.38
N LYS A 620 -10.94 13.51 25.62
CA LYS A 620 -10.58 12.62 26.74
C LYS A 620 -11.64 11.57 27.01
N ALA A 621 -12.92 11.93 26.96
CA ALA A 621 -14.03 10.98 27.13
C ALA A 621 -14.08 9.96 25.99
N ALA A 622 -13.88 10.40 24.74
CA ALA A 622 -13.81 9.50 23.59
C ALA A 622 -12.63 8.51 23.69
N VAL A 623 -11.45 8.97 24.11
CA VAL A 623 -10.29 8.07 24.35
C VAL A 623 -10.60 7.06 25.45
N ALA A 624 -11.20 7.49 26.56
CA ALA A 624 -11.57 6.60 27.65
C ALA A 624 -12.58 5.52 27.17
N GLN A 625 -13.53 5.90 26.31
CA GLN A 625 -14.47 4.96 25.71
C GLN A 625 -13.79 3.97 24.76
N ILE A 626 -12.88 4.44 23.91
CA ILE A 626 -12.08 3.59 23.01
C ILE A 626 -11.28 2.56 23.81
N HIS A 627 -10.57 3.01 24.85
CA HIS A 627 -9.77 2.14 25.72
C HIS A 627 -10.63 1.12 26.45
N LYS A 628 -11.81 1.52 26.92
CA LYS A 628 -12.78 0.62 27.53
C LYS A 628 -13.24 -0.47 26.56
N ASN A 629 -13.65 -0.08 25.35
CA ASN A 629 -14.12 -1.02 24.34
C ASN A 629 -13.00 -1.96 23.87
N GLN A 630 -11.77 -1.47 23.76
CA GLN A 630 -10.60 -2.30 23.46
C GLN A 630 -10.35 -3.32 24.59
N ALA A 631 -10.41 -2.91 25.85
CA ALA A 631 -10.26 -3.82 26.98
C ALA A 631 -11.39 -4.87 27.07
N GLU A 632 -12.62 -4.51 26.70
CA GLU A 632 -13.74 -5.45 26.56
C GLU A 632 -13.48 -6.48 25.45
N LEU A 633 -12.91 -6.04 24.32
CA LEU A 633 -12.52 -6.93 23.21
C LEU A 633 -11.40 -7.89 23.63
N ASP A 634 -10.38 -7.38 24.33
CA ASP A 634 -9.25 -8.19 24.82
C ASP A 634 -9.72 -9.21 25.87
N ALA A 635 -10.61 -8.81 26.78
CA ALA A 635 -11.22 -9.73 27.75
C ALA A 635 -12.04 -10.82 27.05
N ALA A 636 -12.80 -10.46 26.01
CA ALA A 636 -13.53 -11.43 25.20
C ALA A 636 -12.56 -12.40 24.50
N LYS A 637 -11.46 -11.90 23.95
CA LYS A 637 -10.41 -12.74 23.33
C LYS A 637 -9.86 -13.79 24.28
N GLU A 638 -9.52 -13.41 25.52
CA GLU A 638 -8.97 -14.35 26.50
C GLU A 638 -9.95 -15.47 26.86
N ILE A 639 -11.25 -15.17 26.91
CA ILE A 639 -12.28 -16.19 27.09
C ILE A 639 -12.34 -17.10 25.86
N MET A 640 -12.36 -16.53 24.65
CA MET A 640 -12.50 -17.27 23.40
C MET A 640 -11.28 -18.16 23.07
N LYS A 641 -10.07 -17.77 23.50
CA LYS A 641 -8.86 -18.61 23.40
C LYS A 641 -8.98 -19.96 24.09
N THR A 642 -9.88 -20.10 25.07
CA THR A 642 -10.12 -21.37 25.75
C THR A 642 -10.98 -22.35 24.94
N TRP A 643 -11.57 -21.87 23.84
CA TRP A 643 -12.44 -22.68 22.99
C TRP A 643 -11.61 -23.60 22.09
N VAL A 644 -12.15 -24.78 21.84
CA VAL A 644 -11.56 -25.73 20.89
C VAL A 644 -12.43 -25.74 19.65
N LEU A 645 -11.88 -25.26 18.54
CA LEU A 645 -12.54 -25.25 17.23
C LEU A 645 -12.39 -26.65 16.61
N GLU A 646 -13.49 -27.39 16.50
CA GLU A 646 -13.57 -28.66 15.77
C GLU A 646 -14.14 -28.42 14.36
N GLU A 647 -14.01 -29.39 13.46
CA GLU A 647 -14.48 -29.28 12.07
C GLU A 647 -15.98 -28.90 11.97
N LYS A 648 -16.81 -29.44 12.86
CA LYS A 648 -18.29 -29.30 12.81
C LYS A 648 -18.87 -28.43 13.93
N GLY A 649 -18.04 -27.86 14.80
CA GLY A 649 -18.53 -27.07 15.92
C GLY A 649 -17.46 -26.52 16.85
N VAL A 650 -17.91 -25.77 17.85
CA VAL A 650 -17.05 -25.12 18.84
C VAL A 650 -17.27 -25.74 20.21
N MET A 651 -16.23 -26.32 20.79
CA MET A 651 -16.28 -26.93 22.10
C MET A 651 -15.90 -25.92 23.19
N VAL A 652 -16.78 -25.75 24.17
CA VAL A 652 -16.62 -24.81 25.29
C VAL A 652 -16.72 -25.55 26.62
N THR A 653 -15.98 -25.07 27.64
CA THR A 653 -16.07 -25.62 29.00
C THR A 653 -17.15 -24.90 29.84
N CYS A 654 -18.00 -25.67 30.51
CA CYS A 654 -19.13 -25.23 31.34
C CYS A 654 -19.10 -25.90 32.72
N LYS A 655 -17.90 -26.04 33.31
CA LYS A 655 -17.69 -26.80 34.56
C LYS A 655 -18.54 -26.30 35.73
N LEU A 656 -18.70 -24.98 35.87
CA LEU A 656 -19.48 -24.38 36.96
C LEU A 656 -20.97 -24.72 36.88
N TYR A 657 -21.54 -24.74 35.67
CA TYR A 657 -22.94 -25.11 35.48
C TYR A 657 -23.17 -26.58 35.85
N VAL A 658 -22.34 -27.48 35.29
CA VAL A 658 -22.45 -28.91 35.57
C VAL A 658 -22.18 -29.20 37.05
N SER A 659 -21.17 -28.58 37.66
CA SER A 659 -20.88 -28.78 39.07
C SER A 659 -22.01 -28.28 39.98
N ALA A 660 -22.64 -27.14 39.66
CA ALA A 660 -23.79 -26.63 40.41
C ALA A 660 -25.00 -27.58 40.32
N ILE A 661 -25.30 -28.11 39.13
CA ILE A 661 -26.39 -29.09 38.95
C ILE A 661 -26.07 -30.39 39.69
N MET A 662 -24.84 -30.90 39.57
CA MET A 662 -24.41 -32.11 40.29
C MET A 662 -24.44 -31.90 41.80
N ALA A 663 -24.06 -30.73 42.30
CA ALA A 663 -24.14 -30.38 43.71
C ALA A 663 -25.60 -30.32 44.19
N ALA A 664 -26.50 -29.68 43.42
CA ALA A 664 -27.93 -29.64 43.74
C ALA A 664 -28.55 -31.05 43.77
N CYS A 665 -28.20 -31.90 42.80
CA CYS A 665 -28.66 -33.30 42.76
C CYS A 665 -28.10 -34.11 43.93
N THR A 666 -26.84 -33.88 44.32
CA THR A 666 -26.22 -34.51 45.49
C THR A 666 -26.91 -34.07 46.78
N LEU A 667 -27.23 -32.78 46.92
CA LEU A 667 -27.97 -32.26 48.07
C LEU A 667 -29.38 -32.86 48.16
N LEU A 668 -30.07 -33.03 47.04
CA LEU A 668 -31.39 -33.68 46.98
C LEU A 668 -31.34 -35.15 47.37
N THR A 669 -30.38 -35.92 46.84
CA THR A 669 -30.28 -37.35 47.15
C THR A 669 -29.82 -37.59 48.59
N VAL A 670 -28.78 -36.88 49.05
CA VAL A 670 -28.30 -36.96 50.44
C VAL A 670 -29.39 -36.46 51.40
N GLY A 671 -30.04 -35.35 51.10
CA GLY A 671 -31.16 -34.83 51.89
C GLY A 671 -32.32 -35.83 51.98
N GLY A 672 -32.69 -36.46 50.88
CA GLY A 672 -33.70 -37.52 50.85
C GLY A 672 -33.32 -38.71 51.74
N ILE A 673 -32.07 -39.19 51.65
CA ILE A 673 -31.56 -40.29 52.48
C ILE A 673 -31.58 -39.90 53.97
N VAL A 674 -31.11 -38.70 54.31
CA VAL A 674 -31.10 -38.21 55.71
C VAL A 674 -32.52 -38.13 56.25
N VAL A 675 -33.49 -37.63 55.48
CA VAL A 675 -34.91 -37.61 55.88
C VAL A 675 -35.44 -39.04 56.09
N GLY A 676 -35.17 -39.96 55.17
CA GLY A 676 -35.58 -41.36 55.29
C GLY A 676 -35.05 -42.04 56.57
N ILE A 677 -33.78 -41.77 56.94
CA ILE A 677 -33.15 -42.33 58.14
C ILE A 677 -33.60 -41.63 59.43
N THR A 678 -33.74 -40.30 59.41
CA THR A 678 -34.01 -39.50 60.63
C THR A 678 -35.49 -39.44 61.01
N VAL A 679 -36.41 -39.52 60.04
CA VAL A 679 -37.86 -39.42 60.29
C VAL A 679 -38.46 -40.75 60.72
N GLY A 680 -37.98 -41.90 60.22
CA GLY A 680 -38.39 -43.25 60.67
C GLY A 680 -39.92 -43.46 60.76
N GLU A 681 -40.41 -44.24 61.71
CA GLU A 681 -41.85 -44.52 61.91
C GLU A 681 -42.69 -43.33 62.45
N ARG A 682 -42.13 -42.11 62.52
CA ARG A 682 -42.80 -40.98 63.20
C ARG A 682 -44.00 -40.39 62.46
N ILE A 683 -44.24 -40.78 61.21
CA ILE A 683 -45.38 -40.32 60.40
C ILE A 683 -46.28 -41.53 60.12
N SER A 684 -47.41 -41.63 60.81
CA SER A 684 -48.36 -42.74 60.62
C SER A 684 -48.98 -42.69 59.22
N GLY A 685 -48.73 -43.72 58.40
CA GLY A 685 -49.36 -43.90 57.10
C GLY A 685 -48.52 -43.48 55.88
N VAL A 686 -47.27 -43.05 56.06
CA VAL A 686 -46.35 -42.74 54.96
C VAL A 686 -45.03 -43.45 55.17
N ASP A 687 -44.59 -44.25 54.20
CA ASP A 687 -43.25 -44.84 54.19
C ASP A 687 -42.20 -43.74 53.93
N PRO A 688 -41.31 -43.45 54.89
CA PRO A 688 -40.25 -42.44 54.73
C PRO A 688 -39.32 -42.72 53.55
N PHE A 689 -39.18 -43.98 53.12
CA PHE A 689 -38.37 -44.35 51.97
C PHE A 689 -38.99 -43.91 50.64
N ASN A 690 -40.31 -43.67 50.57
CA ASN A 690 -40.92 -43.08 49.38
C ASN A 690 -40.41 -41.66 49.12
N ILE A 691 -40.15 -40.87 50.17
CA ILE A 691 -39.58 -39.51 50.04
C ILE A 691 -38.19 -39.60 49.41
N THR A 692 -37.37 -40.57 49.85
CA THR A 692 -36.06 -40.85 49.25
C THR A 692 -36.22 -41.15 47.76
N THR A 693 -37.13 -42.05 47.38
CA THR A 693 -37.39 -42.37 45.97
C THR A 693 -37.82 -41.15 45.16
N TYR A 694 -38.71 -40.30 45.69
CA TYR A 694 -39.10 -39.06 45.03
C TYR A 694 -37.92 -38.09 44.85
N CYS A 695 -37.05 -37.95 45.85
CA CYS A 695 -35.84 -37.13 45.74
C CYS A 695 -34.87 -37.66 44.66
N TRP A 696 -34.72 -38.98 44.55
CA TRP A 696 -33.91 -39.60 43.49
C TRP A 696 -34.50 -39.38 42.10
N VAL A 697 -35.81 -39.56 41.94
CA VAL A 697 -36.51 -39.30 40.67
C VAL A 697 -36.41 -37.83 40.29
N LEU A 698 -36.59 -36.91 41.24
CA LEU A 698 -36.45 -35.47 41.02
C LEU A 698 -35.02 -35.09 40.63
N ALA A 699 -34.01 -35.65 41.28
CA ALA A 699 -32.61 -35.43 40.93
C ALA A 699 -32.30 -35.94 39.51
N ALA A 700 -32.76 -37.14 39.14
CA ALA A 700 -32.61 -37.68 37.79
C ALA A 700 -33.30 -36.80 36.74
N PHE A 701 -34.51 -36.31 37.04
CA PHE A 701 -35.24 -35.39 36.19
C PHE A 701 -34.51 -34.05 36.01
N LEU A 702 -33.98 -33.47 37.09
CA LEU A 702 -33.19 -32.24 37.03
C LEU A 702 -31.96 -32.39 36.14
N VAL A 703 -31.24 -33.51 36.20
CA VAL A 703 -30.09 -33.76 35.31
C VAL A 703 -30.54 -33.84 33.85
N LEU A 704 -31.64 -34.53 33.55
CA LEU A 704 -32.16 -34.65 32.18
C LEU A 704 -32.62 -33.30 31.60
N VAL A 705 -33.30 -32.48 32.40
CA VAL A 705 -33.68 -31.12 32.02
C VAL A 705 -32.43 -30.25 31.85
N ALA A 706 -31.52 -30.26 32.81
CA ALA A 706 -30.30 -29.46 32.76
C ALA A 706 -29.42 -29.78 31.54
N LYS A 707 -29.40 -31.03 31.10
CA LYS A 707 -28.72 -31.50 29.89
C LYS A 707 -29.38 -31.01 28.60
N SER A 708 -30.71 -30.87 28.57
CA SER A 708 -31.47 -30.50 27.36
C SER A 708 -31.71 -28.99 27.20
N VAL A 709 -31.52 -28.20 28.26
CA VAL A 709 -31.78 -26.73 28.23
C VAL A 709 -30.78 -25.97 27.36
N ARG A 710 -29.52 -26.39 27.31
CA ARG A 710 -28.43 -25.61 26.71
C ARG A 710 -28.12 -25.96 25.26
N VAL A 711 -28.23 -27.25 24.91
CA VAL A 711 -27.82 -27.80 23.61
C VAL A 711 -28.77 -28.92 23.21
N HIS A 712 -29.08 -29.01 21.92
CA HIS A 712 -30.03 -30.00 21.39
C HIS A 712 -29.54 -31.44 21.59
N GLU A 713 -28.23 -31.69 21.45
CA GLU A 713 -27.59 -32.99 21.64
C GLU A 713 -26.33 -32.87 22.49
N TRP A 714 -26.43 -33.19 23.78
CA TRP A 714 -25.27 -33.17 24.68
C TRP A 714 -24.84 -34.59 25.08
N PRO A 715 -23.73 -35.14 24.55
CA PRO A 715 -23.22 -36.45 24.93
C PRO A 715 -22.94 -36.55 26.43
N TRP A 716 -23.27 -37.69 27.06
CA TRP A 716 -23.07 -37.88 28.50
C TRP A 716 -21.60 -37.77 28.92
N ASN A 717 -20.68 -38.26 28.10
CA ASN A 717 -19.24 -38.14 28.33
C ASN A 717 -18.81 -36.67 28.43
N ASP A 718 -19.34 -35.80 27.57
CA ASP A 718 -18.99 -34.38 27.57
C ASP A 718 -19.72 -33.61 28.66
N PHE A 719 -20.98 -33.95 28.94
CA PHE A 719 -21.73 -33.38 30.06
C PHE A 719 -21.01 -33.59 31.37
N LEU A 720 -20.59 -34.83 31.68
CA LEU A 720 -19.88 -35.14 32.92
C LEU A 720 -18.49 -34.47 33.00
N ARG A 721 -17.84 -34.24 31.85
CA ARG A 721 -16.58 -33.48 31.77
C ARG A 721 -16.78 -31.96 31.80
N GLY A 722 -18.03 -31.49 31.81
CA GLY A 722 -18.37 -30.08 31.72
C GLY A 722 -17.92 -29.45 30.41
N ARG A 723 -18.05 -30.16 29.28
CA ARG A 723 -17.75 -29.67 27.94
C ARG A 723 -19.01 -29.69 27.09
N VAL A 724 -19.23 -28.67 26.28
CA VAL A 724 -20.40 -28.50 25.42
C VAL A 724 -19.91 -28.26 24.00
N LEU A 725 -20.38 -29.05 23.02
CA LEU A 725 -20.15 -28.80 21.61
C LEU A 725 -21.32 -27.97 21.06
N CYS A 726 -21.05 -26.71 20.70
CA CYS A 726 -22.03 -25.82 20.08
C CYS A 726 -21.95 -25.97 18.55
N LYS A 727 -23.09 -26.10 17.88
CA LYS A 727 -23.21 -26.28 16.43
C LYS A 727 -23.68 -25.02 15.69
N SER A 728 -23.97 -23.93 16.40
CA SER A 728 -24.39 -22.65 15.83
C SER A 728 -23.87 -21.45 16.63
N VAL A 729 -23.89 -20.25 16.02
CA VAL A 729 -23.49 -18.99 16.67
C VAL A 729 -24.49 -18.63 17.78
N SER A 730 -25.80 -18.77 17.54
CA SER A 730 -26.82 -18.49 18.55
C SER A 730 -26.70 -19.39 19.78
N GLU A 731 -26.43 -20.69 19.58
CA GLU A 731 -26.19 -21.66 20.66
C GLU A 731 -24.91 -21.33 21.44
N LEU A 732 -23.82 -21.01 20.74
CA LEU A 732 -22.56 -20.62 21.35
C LEU A 732 -22.72 -19.33 22.18
N SER A 733 -23.47 -18.35 21.66
CA SER A 733 -23.81 -17.11 22.37
C SER A 733 -24.63 -17.39 23.64
N SER A 734 -25.65 -18.25 23.56
CA SER A 734 -26.49 -18.65 24.70
C SER A 734 -25.68 -19.36 25.80
N VAL A 735 -24.74 -20.24 25.42
CA VAL A 735 -23.94 -21.02 26.37
C VAL A 735 -22.88 -20.16 27.06
N THR A 736 -22.21 -19.29 26.31
CA THR A 736 -21.07 -18.49 26.80
C THR A 736 -21.45 -17.12 27.34
N GLY A 737 -22.62 -16.60 26.96
CA GLY A 737 -23.01 -15.21 27.20
C GLY A 737 -22.27 -14.19 26.33
N MET A 738 -21.47 -14.65 25.36
CA MET A 738 -20.75 -13.76 24.44
C MET A 738 -21.68 -13.23 23.35
N HIS A 739 -21.48 -11.97 22.95
CA HIS A 739 -22.26 -11.36 21.88
C HIS A 739 -21.99 -12.04 20.54
N ALA A 740 -23.03 -12.38 19.76
CA ALA A 740 -22.91 -13.08 18.48
C ALA A 740 -21.90 -12.43 17.51
N GLN A 741 -21.91 -11.10 17.40
CA GLN A 741 -20.97 -10.36 16.53
C GLN A 741 -19.49 -10.52 16.94
N LEU A 742 -19.19 -10.67 18.24
CA LEU A 742 -17.83 -10.95 18.72
C LEU A 742 -17.42 -12.38 18.35
N ILE A 743 -18.35 -13.33 18.50
CA ILE A 743 -18.13 -14.73 18.10
C ILE A 743 -17.79 -14.79 16.62
N ILE A 744 -18.60 -14.18 15.75
CA ILE A 744 -18.38 -14.23 14.31
C ILE A 744 -17.05 -13.57 13.93
N ALA A 745 -16.73 -12.40 14.51
CA ALA A 745 -15.46 -11.73 14.26
C ALA A 745 -14.25 -12.59 14.68
N TYR A 746 -14.37 -13.32 15.80
CA TYR A 746 -13.31 -14.21 16.28
C TYR A 746 -13.14 -15.43 15.37
N LEU A 747 -14.25 -16.00 14.90
CA LEU A 747 -14.21 -17.11 13.93
C LEU A 747 -13.55 -16.69 12.61
N LEU A 748 -13.81 -15.47 12.13
CA LEU A 748 -13.17 -14.90 10.93
C LEU A 748 -11.66 -14.68 11.14
N GLU A 749 -11.23 -14.24 12.33
CA GLU A 749 -9.79 -14.09 12.61
C GLU A 749 -9.08 -15.45 12.70
N CYS A 750 -9.74 -16.47 13.25
CA CYS A 750 -9.16 -17.80 13.40
C CYS A 750 -9.25 -18.65 12.12
N GLU A 751 -9.85 -18.15 11.04
CA GLU A 751 -10.14 -18.87 9.81
C GLU A 751 -8.91 -19.58 9.21
N ASP A 752 -7.77 -18.91 9.18
CA ASP A 752 -6.53 -19.46 8.61
C ASP A 752 -5.95 -20.62 9.44
N THR A 753 -6.22 -20.62 10.74
CA THR A 753 -5.65 -21.58 11.71
C THR A 753 -6.62 -22.66 12.17
N SER A 754 -7.92 -22.43 11.97
CA SER A 754 -9.00 -23.32 12.35
C SER A 754 -9.26 -24.37 11.26
N PHE A 755 -9.86 -25.50 11.62
CA PHE A 755 -10.41 -26.49 10.69
C PHE A 755 -11.94 -26.41 10.57
N LEU A 756 -12.55 -25.40 11.18
CA LEU A 756 -14.01 -25.23 11.22
C LEU A 756 -14.58 -25.05 9.82
N GLU A 757 -15.53 -25.91 9.45
CA GLU A 757 -16.34 -25.78 8.25
C GLU A 757 -17.65 -25.09 8.61
N THR A 758 -18.12 -24.19 7.74
CA THR A 758 -19.26 -23.32 8.05
C THR A 758 -20.47 -23.64 7.17
N ARG A 759 -21.68 -23.40 7.69
CA ARG A 759 -22.95 -23.53 6.98
C ARG A 759 -23.94 -22.47 7.43
N GLY A 760 -25.15 -22.51 6.86
CA GLY A 760 -26.25 -21.64 7.27
C GLY A 760 -26.44 -20.44 6.35
N PRO A 761 -27.35 -19.51 6.66
CA PRO A 761 -27.68 -18.41 5.76
C PRO A 761 -26.54 -17.39 5.60
N PHE A 762 -25.75 -17.13 6.65
CA PHE A 762 -24.81 -15.98 6.68
C PHE A 762 -23.34 -16.36 6.58
N HIS A 763 -23.04 -17.60 6.15
CA HIS A 763 -21.68 -18.13 6.08
C HIS A 763 -20.89 -17.68 4.84
N ILE A 764 -21.46 -16.82 3.99
CA ILE A 764 -20.90 -16.51 2.66
C ILE A 764 -19.48 -15.97 2.71
N VAL A 765 -19.14 -15.19 3.74
CA VAL A 765 -17.82 -14.59 3.97
C VAL A 765 -16.73 -15.60 4.34
N PHE A 766 -17.10 -16.79 4.81
CA PHE A 766 -16.18 -17.86 5.13
C PHE A 766 -15.91 -18.71 3.87
N PRO A 767 -14.66 -19.09 3.58
CA PRO A 767 -14.32 -19.87 2.39
C PRO A 767 -14.58 -21.36 2.57
N ARG A 768 -14.45 -21.90 3.79
CA ARG A 768 -14.64 -23.33 4.08
C ARG A 768 -16.10 -23.62 4.42
N LYS A 769 -16.74 -24.41 3.56
CA LYS A 769 -18.19 -24.64 3.58
C LYS A 769 -18.49 -26.13 3.51
N ALA A 770 -19.39 -26.61 4.36
CA ALA A 770 -19.86 -27.99 4.36
C ALA A 770 -21.32 -28.07 4.82
N ASP A 771 -22.06 -29.05 4.30
CA ASP A 771 -23.49 -29.20 4.60
C ASP A 771 -23.74 -29.53 6.09
N ASP A 772 -22.79 -30.18 6.76
CA ASP A 772 -22.86 -30.57 8.17
C ASP A 772 -21.91 -29.77 9.09
N GLY A 773 -21.44 -28.62 8.62
CA GLY A 773 -20.56 -27.71 9.37
C GLY A 773 -21.25 -26.93 10.50
N PHE A 774 -20.51 -25.99 11.09
CA PHE A 774 -20.98 -25.05 12.11
C PHE A 774 -21.87 -23.96 11.49
N SER A 775 -23.05 -23.75 12.06
CA SER A 775 -24.06 -22.84 11.50
C SER A 775 -23.82 -21.38 11.88
N ILE A 776 -23.59 -20.53 10.87
CA ILE A 776 -23.64 -19.07 10.99
C ILE A 776 -25.09 -18.62 10.77
N ASP A 777 -25.85 -18.61 11.85
CA ASP A 777 -27.30 -18.35 11.91
C ASP A 777 -27.66 -16.93 12.38
N GLU A 778 -26.66 -16.11 12.67
CA GLU A 778 -26.79 -14.70 13.01
C GLU A 778 -26.22 -13.83 11.88
N PRO A 779 -26.89 -12.73 11.50
CA PRO A 779 -26.45 -11.92 10.37
C PRO A 779 -25.21 -11.08 10.72
N LEU A 780 -24.48 -10.66 9.70
CA LEU A 780 -23.21 -9.95 9.85
C LEU A 780 -23.46 -8.44 10.03
N SER A 781 -22.86 -7.82 11.04
CA SER A 781 -22.88 -6.36 11.19
C SER A 781 -21.73 -5.68 10.43
N MET A 782 -21.91 -4.39 10.08
CA MET A 782 -20.81 -3.56 9.57
C MET A 782 -19.59 -3.56 10.51
N TRP A 783 -19.83 -3.55 11.82
CA TRP A 783 -18.75 -3.61 12.81
C TRP A 783 -17.92 -4.88 12.71
N THR A 784 -18.57 -6.04 12.57
CA THR A 784 -17.90 -7.34 12.42
C THR A 784 -17.06 -7.40 11.15
N LEU A 785 -17.60 -6.94 10.02
CA LEU A 785 -16.86 -6.92 8.76
C LEU A 785 -15.60 -6.04 8.86
N LEU A 786 -15.75 -4.80 9.36
CA LEU A 786 -14.62 -3.88 9.51
C LEU A 786 -13.58 -4.39 10.52
N LEU A 787 -14.01 -4.97 11.64
CA LEU A 787 -13.10 -5.53 12.64
C LEU A 787 -12.26 -6.67 12.04
N SER A 788 -12.86 -7.52 11.22
CA SER A 788 -12.17 -8.63 10.54
C SER A 788 -11.31 -8.19 9.37
N GLY A 789 -11.33 -6.91 8.95
CA GLY A 789 -10.56 -6.40 7.80
C GLY A 789 -11.31 -6.44 6.47
N LEU A 790 -12.63 -6.62 6.48
CA LEU A 790 -13.48 -6.59 5.29
C LEU A 790 -14.11 -5.19 5.15
N ILE A 791 -13.64 -4.40 4.18
CA ILE A 791 -14.10 -3.02 3.97
C ILE A 791 -15.09 -2.96 2.80
N MET A 792 -16.31 -2.50 3.05
CA MET A 792 -17.33 -2.38 2.01
C MET A 792 -17.20 -1.05 1.27
N ILE A 793 -16.93 -1.11 -0.04
CA ILE A 793 -16.81 0.02 -0.95
C ILE A 793 -18.07 0.08 -1.82
N GLU A 794 -18.73 1.23 -1.86
CA GLU A 794 -19.82 1.46 -2.81
C GLU A 794 -19.27 1.76 -4.21
N VAL A 795 -19.83 1.09 -5.21
CA VAL A 795 -19.46 1.22 -6.62
C VAL A 795 -20.68 1.45 -7.48
N GLU A 796 -20.51 2.18 -8.59
CA GLU A 796 -21.57 2.40 -9.58
C GLU A 796 -21.47 1.36 -10.70
N SER A 797 -22.27 0.30 -10.59
CA SER A 797 -22.37 -0.76 -11.61
C SER A 797 -23.39 -0.42 -12.68
N SER A 798 -23.44 -1.21 -13.75
CA SER A 798 -24.47 -1.11 -14.79
C SER A 798 -25.90 -1.37 -14.26
N VAL A 799 -26.03 -2.05 -13.12
CA VAL A 799 -27.31 -2.38 -12.47
C VAL A 799 -27.71 -1.30 -11.45
N GLY A 800 -26.82 -0.34 -11.18
CA GLY A 800 -26.98 0.74 -10.20
C GLY A 800 -25.96 0.64 -9.07
N PRO A 801 -26.24 1.28 -7.92
CA PRO A 801 -25.36 1.22 -6.75
C PRO A 801 -25.22 -0.22 -6.24
N SER A 802 -23.97 -0.64 -6.10
CA SER A 802 -23.56 -1.97 -5.63
C SER A 802 -22.48 -1.82 -4.55
N LEU A 803 -22.25 -2.86 -3.76
CA LEU A 803 -21.11 -2.90 -2.84
C LEU A 803 -20.09 -3.94 -3.30
N VAL A 804 -18.81 -3.62 -3.17
CA VAL A 804 -17.68 -4.52 -3.40
C VAL A 804 -16.81 -4.52 -2.15
N CYS A 805 -16.36 -5.69 -1.71
CA CYS A 805 -15.50 -5.81 -0.56
C CYS A 805 -14.03 -5.65 -0.96
N LEU A 806 -13.33 -4.74 -0.29
CA LEU A 806 -11.88 -4.70 -0.19
C LEU A 806 -11.48 -5.61 0.98
N ASP A 807 -11.01 -6.82 0.64
CA ASP A 807 -10.58 -7.83 1.63
C ASP A 807 -9.16 -7.53 2.09
N LEU A 808 -9.01 -7.15 3.36
CA LEU A 808 -7.75 -6.88 4.06
C LEU A 808 -7.65 -7.70 5.35
N ARG A 809 -8.24 -8.90 5.38
CA ARG A 809 -8.05 -9.86 6.47
C ARG A 809 -6.56 -10.10 6.74
N LYS A 810 -6.22 -10.47 7.96
CA LYS A 810 -4.83 -10.56 8.46
C LYS A 810 -3.91 -11.31 7.47
N GLY A 811 -2.78 -10.70 7.13
CA GLY A 811 -1.79 -11.32 6.22
C GLY A 811 -2.09 -11.11 4.72
N THR A 812 -3.05 -10.25 4.38
CA THR A 812 -3.29 -9.87 3.00
C THR A 812 -2.15 -9.00 2.49
N ASN A 813 -1.37 -9.52 1.53
CA ASN A 813 -0.26 -8.81 0.91
C ASN A 813 -0.70 -7.53 0.19
N HIS A 814 -1.70 -7.63 -0.69
CA HIS A 814 -2.23 -6.50 -1.45
C HIS A 814 -3.63 -6.83 -1.98
N SER A 815 -4.55 -5.89 -1.84
CA SER A 815 -5.91 -5.96 -2.39
C SER A 815 -6.29 -4.59 -2.94
N GLU A 816 -7.08 -4.56 -4.02
CA GLU A 816 -7.46 -3.32 -4.70
C GLU A 816 -8.90 -3.34 -5.23
N VAL A 817 -9.54 -2.17 -5.21
CA VAL A 817 -10.82 -1.86 -5.84
C VAL A 817 -10.62 -0.61 -6.71
N LYS A 818 -10.53 -0.83 -8.03
CA LYS A 818 -10.30 0.24 -9.02
C LYS A 818 -11.61 0.85 -9.50
N SER A 819 -11.68 2.17 -9.60
CA SER A 819 -12.58 2.91 -10.48
C SER A 819 -12.41 2.42 -11.93
N ARG A 820 -13.52 2.05 -12.57
CA ARG A 820 -13.57 1.39 -13.89
C ARG A 820 -12.94 -0.01 -13.88
N HIS A 821 -13.65 -0.95 -13.27
CA HIS A 821 -13.34 -2.37 -13.40
C HIS A 821 -14.17 -2.97 -14.54
N ALA A 822 -13.49 -3.49 -15.56
CA ALA A 822 -14.10 -4.27 -16.62
C ALA A 822 -13.69 -5.73 -16.42
N ALA A 823 -14.62 -6.55 -15.96
CA ALA A 823 -14.32 -7.96 -15.75
C ALA A 823 -14.01 -8.65 -17.09
N ARG A 824 -12.87 -9.35 -17.15
CA ARG A 824 -12.54 -10.23 -18.27
C ARG A 824 -13.04 -11.63 -17.95
N SER A 825 -13.79 -12.22 -18.87
CA SER A 825 -14.28 -13.59 -18.75
C SER A 825 -13.11 -14.56 -18.56
N GLY A 826 -13.07 -15.27 -17.43
CA GLY A 826 -12.08 -16.31 -17.14
C GLY A 826 -10.90 -15.89 -16.26
N ASP A 827 -10.87 -14.65 -15.76
CA ASP A 827 -9.84 -14.22 -14.79
C ASP A 827 -10.20 -14.71 -13.37
N PRO A 828 -9.44 -15.63 -12.76
CA PRO A 828 -9.69 -16.08 -11.39
C PRO A 828 -9.54 -14.95 -10.36
N ASN A 829 -8.83 -13.86 -10.68
CA ASN A 829 -8.71 -12.68 -9.83
C ASN A 829 -9.94 -11.73 -9.92
N SER A 830 -11.00 -12.12 -10.63
CA SER A 830 -12.25 -11.34 -10.75
C SER A 830 -13.39 -11.79 -9.83
N LEU A 831 -13.10 -12.66 -8.85
CA LEU A 831 -14.06 -13.10 -7.83
C LEU A 831 -14.10 -12.09 -6.68
N PHE A 832 -15.16 -11.30 -6.62
CA PHE A 832 -15.37 -10.33 -5.55
C PHE A 832 -16.51 -10.76 -4.63
N LEU A 833 -16.31 -10.59 -3.32
CA LEU A 833 -17.41 -10.57 -2.36
C LEU A 833 -18.16 -9.24 -2.54
N CYS A 834 -19.43 -9.30 -2.93
CA CYS A 834 -20.18 -8.12 -3.35
C CYS A 834 -21.66 -8.18 -2.98
N CYS A 835 -22.33 -7.04 -3.03
CA CYS A 835 -23.78 -6.89 -3.04
C CYS A 835 -24.17 -6.26 -4.38
N VAL A 836 -24.74 -7.06 -5.29
CA VAL A 836 -25.02 -6.66 -6.69
C VAL A 836 -26.00 -5.48 -6.76
N ARG A 837 -26.96 -5.40 -5.83
CA ARG A 837 -27.97 -4.34 -5.83
C ARG A 837 -28.29 -3.88 -4.42
N LEU A 838 -27.92 -2.63 -4.11
CA LEU A 838 -28.27 -1.99 -2.83
C LEU A 838 -29.79 -1.75 -2.68
N GLN A 839 -30.57 -1.79 -3.76
CA GLN A 839 -32.02 -1.56 -3.76
C GLN A 839 -32.88 -2.75 -3.31
N ASP A 840 -32.33 -3.96 -3.18
CA ASP A 840 -33.03 -5.08 -2.50
C ASP A 840 -32.98 -4.91 -0.96
N GLN A 841 -33.15 -3.66 -0.50
CA GLN A 841 -33.68 -3.40 0.83
C GLN A 841 -35.10 -3.93 0.83
N SER A 842 -35.27 -5.23 1.09
CA SER A 842 -36.52 -5.69 1.67
C SER A 842 -36.63 -4.94 2.98
N ILE A 843 -37.38 -3.83 2.99
CA ILE A 843 -37.92 -3.30 4.22
C ILE A 843 -38.80 -4.44 4.72
N ASP A 844 -38.25 -5.34 5.52
CA ASP A 844 -39.05 -6.21 6.36
C ASP A 844 -39.94 -5.23 7.11
N ILE A 845 -41.25 -5.30 6.90
CA ILE A 845 -42.24 -4.35 7.41
C ILE A 845 -42.16 -4.22 8.95
N TYR A 846 -41.40 -5.13 9.59
CA TYR A 846 -41.12 -5.22 11.02
C TYR A 846 -39.70 -4.83 11.45
N SER A 847 -38.71 -4.67 10.55
CA SER A 847 -37.35 -4.23 10.90
C SER A 847 -36.88 -3.05 10.05
N ASN A 848 -36.70 -1.88 10.69
CA ASN A 848 -36.20 -0.64 10.06
C ASN A 848 -34.72 -0.69 9.64
N GLU A 849 -34.10 -1.86 9.56
CA GLU A 849 -32.66 -2.03 9.30
C GLU A 849 -32.41 -2.50 7.86
N PRO A 850 -31.61 -1.76 7.06
CA PRO A 850 -31.35 -2.12 5.67
C PRO A 850 -30.46 -3.37 5.61
N ARG A 851 -30.97 -4.41 4.94
CA ARG A 851 -30.26 -5.66 4.70
C ARG A 851 -29.58 -5.65 3.33
N ALA A 852 -28.30 -5.99 3.29
CA ALA A 852 -27.52 -6.11 2.05
C ALA A 852 -27.14 -7.58 1.83
N ARG A 853 -27.54 -8.16 0.70
CA ARG A 853 -27.26 -9.56 0.39
C ARG A 853 -25.87 -9.72 -0.20
N LEU A 854 -25.01 -10.46 0.49
CA LEU A 854 -23.65 -10.75 0.05
C LEU A 854 -23.63 -11.99 -0.84
N ALA A 855 -22.87 -11.91 -1.92
CA ALA A 855 -22.60 -13.02 -2.80
C ALA A 855 -21.20 -12.87 -3.41
N TYR A 856 -20.58 -14.00 -3.74
CA TYR A 856 -19.45 -13.98 -4.63
C TYR A 856 -19.95 -13.83 -6.07
N ALA A 857 -19.48 -12.80 -6.77
CA ALA A 857 -19.78 -12.61 -8.18
C ALA A 857 -18.48 -12.60 -8.98
N ASN A 858 -18.43 -13.45 -10.01
CA ASN A 858 -17.47 -13.33 -11.10
C ASN A 858 -18.06 -12.44 -12.19
N GLY A 859 -17.24 -11.64 -12.84
CA GLY A 859 -17.70 -10.88 -14.01
C GLY A 859 -18.40 -9.56 -13.69
N MET A 860 -18.45 -9.12 -12.43
CA MET A 860 -19.05 -7.82 -12.08
C MET A 860 -18.20 -6.70 -12.67
N SER A 861 -18.84 -5.73 -13.32
CA SER A 861 -18.17 -4.53 -13.83
C SER A 861 -18.81 -3.28 -13.26
N TRP A 862 -17.98 -2.27 -12.98
CA TRP A 862 -18.43 -0.99 -12.47
C TRP A 862 -17.64 0.16 -13.07
N SER A 863 -18.30 1.30 -13.17
CA SER A 863 -17.80 2.50 -13.83
C SER A 863 -16.98 3.39 -12.90
N ARG A 864 -17.26 3.40 -11.60
CA ARG A 864 -16.49 4.14 -10.60
C ARG A 864 -16.69 3.57 -9.20
N ALA A 865 -15.70 3.77 -8.34
CA ALA A 865 -15.89 3.66 -6.90
C ALA A 865 -16.38 5.01 -6.35
N VAL A 866 -17.35 4.94 -5.43
CA VAL A 866 -18.01 6.11 -4.82
C VAL A 866 -17.34 6.46 -3.48
N GLY A 867 -17.10 5.45 -2.64
CA GLY A 867 -16.50 5.65 -1.32
C GLY A 867 -16.70 4.45 -0.40
N VAL A 868 -16.22 4.56 0.83
CA VAL A 868 -16.47 3.59 1.90
C VAL A 868 -17.92 3.70 2.35
N TYR A 869 -18.60 2.56 2.41
CA TYR A 869 -20.02 2.51 2.74
C TYR A 869 -20.29 3.01 4.18
N GLY A 870 -21.07 4.09 4.29
CA GLY A 870 -21.21 4.87 5.53
C GLY A 870 -22.23 4.33 6.54
N ASN A 871 -23.09 3.40 6.15
CA ASN A 871 -24.19 2.95 6.99
C ASN A 871 -23.73 1.97 8.10
N ASN A 872 -23.49 2.50 9.29
CA ASN A 872 -23.03 1.73 10.45
C ASN A 872 -24.06 0.75 11.04
N LYS A 873 -25.34 0.84 10.64
CA LYS A 873 -26.42 -0.07 11.05
C LYS A 873 -26.80 -1.07 9.95
N ALA A 874 -26.02 -1.12 8.88
CA ALA A 874 -26.25 -2.11 7.83
C ALA A 874 -26.02 -3.53 8.37
N VAL A 875 -26.92 -4.43 7.97
CA VAL A 875 -26.87 -5.84 8.28
C VAL A 875 -26.65 -6.60 6.98
N PHE A 876 -25.72 -7.54 6.96
CA PHE A 876 -25.33 -8.29 5.78
C PHE A 876 -25.81 -9.73 5.89
N VAL A 877 -26.48 -10.17 4.81
CA VAL A 877 -27.17 -11.46 4.74
C VAL A 877 -26.67 -12.36 3.62
#